data_AF-A0A956NXZ8-F1
#
_entry.id   AF-A0A956NXZ8-F1
#
_cell.length_a   1.000
_cell.length_b   1.000
_cell.length_c   1.000
_cell.angle_alpha   90.00
_cell.angle_beta   90.00
_cell.angle_gamma   90.00
#
_symmetry.space_group_name_H-M   'P 1'
#
loop_
_entity.id
_entity.type
_entity.pdbx_description
1 polymer ?
#
loop_
_entity_poly.entity_id
_entity_poly.type
_entity_poly.pdbx_seq_one_letter_code
_entity_poly.pdbx_strand_id
1 'polypeptide(L)'
;YKNRKDNYSYLEQEFKSIVFFSENLKVKIVEEERVNLASYKVGDSLKELIQKFEVNFRQLFNLVFKSKDQYYNTSFATKDIESKIRNLKFQKILTNIEFDNLFDIVTIERKINNNTSSDLHEEQMRVYLSLVQDNYNYFEKSQNYSIDKENNLLEILSYLADTSKEAIVNSDQFNSFKKYIHVKRQIEKEFIDLMEENVGNRRSSLTLLCGNVGDGKSHLLAFSKDKYPELFSQIDIHNDATESIKPELTAIDTLEIILKNFNDNLIENTNQHLVLAINVGVLNNFIQEMKKKNLYQKLTQFVEDSGLFDSSLNYEHKSEHFHLVSFLNNSSFEISYEGSESIYYDNLFNKIFSENENNPFYKAYLKDRQEKKSAQHNYNFEIMLNKNVQQTIKYLLIRTQIEYKNIISTRALFNFIYDIIVPSEDAKEKITGFLPYLLFENKEKSPILNSISKLDPVNIQNNQIDQLNIELYNTNNYLEKVKSYFVPVEFELVNQIFSSIGSENIKTHKKNMSGFLRLKFLFNYNHELFADKSYNTFMEYLSLSKKGESINPLAALVRDSVYIWNGSPKKYHLFINSKHATASVAIAVEIILNFRGVIATNNTNYNILLKYAESTNNQKDYEIEIDYKLFKLLYATKKGYILKEFDKKQGINFTEFIEEIINNKQSLFKTIVLDKDTGVLIELTNNGIEYEIERV
;
A
#
# COMPACT_ATOMS: atom_id res chain seq x y z
N TYR A 1 -30.87 -19.52 39.64
CA TYR A 1 -32.09 -19.07 38.95
C TYR A 1 -31.84 -17.67 38.39
N LYS A 2 -32.15 -17.49 37.08
CA LYS A 2 -32.14 -16.26 36.26
C LYS A 2 -30.78 -15.59 35.95
N ASN A 3 -30.15 -16.02 34.84
CA ASN A 3 -29.51 -15.17 33.79
C ASN A 3 -28.52 -15.96 32.90
N ARG A 4 -28.98 -17.05 32.25
CA ARG A 4 -28.22 -17.74 31.17
C ARG A 4 -29.15 -18.32 30.08
N LYS A 5 -30.29 -17.69 29.80
CA LYS A 5 -31.26 -18.19 28.80
C LYS A 5 -31.44 -17.31 27.55
N ASP A 6 -30.89 -16.09 27.52
CA ASP A 6 -31.19 -15.16 26.41
C ASP A 6 -30.12 -15.09 25.31
N ASN A 7 -28.98 -15.77 25.44
CA ASN A 7 -27.94 -15.81 24.38
C ASN A 7 -28.01 -17.04 23.45
N TYR A 8 -28.94 -17.97 23.66
CA TYR A 8 -29.15 -19.11 22.75
C TYR A 8 -30.20 -18.83 21.66
N SER A 9 -31.07 -17.84 21.85
CA SER A 9 -32.14 -17.51 20.89
C SER A 9 -31.63 -16.78 19.63
N TYR A 10 -30.52 -16.05 19.72
CA TYR A 10 -29.97 -15.31 18.58
C TYR A 10 -29.12 -16.22 17.66
N LEU A 11 -28.34 -17.12 18.25
CA LEU A 11 -27.57 -18.14 17.53
C LEU A 11 -28.46 -19.21 16.87
N GLU A 12 -29.62 -19.55 17.46
CA GLU A 12 -30.60 -20.45 16.80
C GLU A 12 -31.32 -19.80 15.62
N GLN A 13 -31.51 -18.48 15.60
CA GLN A 13 -32.09 -17.78 14.45
C GLN A 13 -31.07 -17.62 13.30
N GLU A 14 -29.79 -17.37 13.59
CA GLU A 14 -28.74 -17.41 12.57
C GLU A 14 -28.51 -18.83 12.02
N PHE A 15 -28.49 -19.86 12.87
CA PHE A 15 -28.39 -21.25 12.39
C PHE A 15 -29.61 -21.69 11.58
N LYS A 16 -30.83 -21.29 11.97
CA LYS A 16 -32.02 -21.56 11.15
C LYS A 16 -32.03 -20.79 9.85
N SER A 17 -31.47 -19.57 9.78
CA SER A 17 -31.35 -18.83 8.52
C SER A 17 -30.29 -19.40 7.57
N ILE A 18 -29.21 -19.98 8.09
CA ILE A 18 -28.17 -20.66 7.30
C ILE A 18 -28.64 -22.05 6.83
N VAL A 19 -29.42 -22.77 7.65
CA VAL A 19 -30.05 -24.03 7.26
C VAL A 19 -31.21 -23.79 6.26
N PHE A 20 -31.94 -22.68 6.38
CA PHE A 20 -32.96 -22.27 5.40
C PHE A 20 -32.33 -21.80 4.07
N PHE A 21 -31.08 -21.28 4.10
CA PHE A 21 -30.32 -20.98 2.89
C PHE A 21 -29.78 -22.24 2.20
N SER A 22 -29.43 -23.29 2.96
CA SER A 22 -28.94 -24.56 2.39
C SER A 22 -30.06 -25.47 1.87
N GLU A 23 -31.26 -25.43 2.47
CA GLU A 23 -32.44 -26.14 1.95
C GLU A 23 -33.02 -25.46 0.70
N ASN A 24 -32.99 -24.13 0.59
CA ASN A 24 -33.41 -23.44 -0.63
C ASN A 24 -32.41 -23.60 -1.79
N LEU A 25 -31.12 -23.82 -1.52
CA LEU A 25 -30.15 -24.22 -2.54
C LEU A 25 -30.37 -25.66 -3.02
N LYS A 26 -30.92 -26.54 -2.17
CA LYS A 26 -31.33 -27.90 -2.60
C LYS A 26 -32.63 -27.91 -3.41
N VAL A 27 -33.51 -26.92 -3.25
CA VAL A 27 -34.78 -26.85 -4.01
C VAL A 27 -34.63 -26.02 -5.30
N LYS A 28 -33.77 -24.99 -5.35
CA LYS A 28 -33.59 -24.18 -6.58
C LYS A 28 -32.70 -24.82 -7.66
N ILE A 29 -31.94 -25.85 -7.31
CA ILE A 29 -31.20 -26.66 -8.31
C ILE A 29 -32.11 -27.70 -8.97
N VAL A 30 -33.32 -27.95 -8.44
CA VAL A 30 -34.25 -28.96 -8.98
C VAL A 30 -35.21 -28.38 -10.04
N GLU A 31 -35.31 -27.06 -10.23
CA GLU A 31 -36.31 -26.48 -11.16
C GLU A 31 -35.77 -25.66 -12.35
N GLU A 32 -34.49 -25.28 -12.43
CA GLU A 32 -34.02 -24.47 -13.58
C GLU A 32 -32.85 -25.00 -14.41
N GLU A 33 -32.27 -26.14 -14.06
CA GLU A 33 -31.45 -26.87 -15.03
C GLU A 33 -31.93 -28.31 -15.07
N ARG A 34 -32.66 -28.65 -16.13
CA ARG A 34 -32.69 -30.00 -16.66
C ARG A 34 -31.24 -30.36 -16.98
N VAL A 35 -30.50 -30.80 -15.98
CA VAL A 35 -29.20 -31.45 -16.14
C VAL A 35 -29.43 -32.54 -17.16
N ASN A 36 -28.61 -32.50 -18.19
CA ASN A 36 -28.69 -33.34 -19.36
C ASN A 36 -28.51 -34.80 -18.93
N LEU A 37 -29.59 -35.46 -18.51
CA LEU A 37 -29.71 -36.92 -18.31
C LEU A 37 -29.47 -37.70 -19.63
N ALA A 38 -29.16 -37.01 -20.72
CA ALA A 38 -28.96 -37.55 -22.05
C ALA A 38 -27.65 -38.33 -22.25
N SER A 39 -26.75 -38.44 -21.27
CA SER A 39 -25.50 -39.19 -21.41
C SER A 39 -25.54 -40.64 -20.91
N TYR A 40 -26.59 -41.10 -20.24
CA TYR A 40 -26.74 -42.52 -19.87
C TYR A 40 -28.15 -43.01 -20.19
N LYS A 41 -28.25 -43.86 -21.22
CA LYS A 41 -29.52 -44.31 -21.81
C LYS A 41 -30.50 -44.83 -20.74
N VAL A 42 -31.78 -44.52 -20.93
CA VAL A 42 -32.89 -45.24 -20.29
C VAL A 42 -32.81 -46.69 -20.78
N GLY A 43 -32.38 -47.61 -19.91
CA GLY A 43 -32.18 -49.03 -20.25
C GLY A 43 -31.01 -49.76 -19.56
N ASP A 44 -30.08 -49.06 -18.91
CA ASP A 44 -29.00 -49.72 -18.14
C ASP A 44 -29.54 -50.43 -16.89
N SER A 45 -29.20 -51.70 -16.71
CA SER A 45 -29.53 -52.49 -15.52
C SER A 45 -28.78 -52.01 -14.28
N LEU A 46 -29.32 -52.24 -13.07
CA LEU A 46 -28.66 -51.92 -11.80
C LEU A 46 -27.19 -52.41 -11.73
N LYS A 47 -26.92 -53.61 -12.26
CA LYS A 47 -25.57 -54.19 -12.32
C LYS A 47 -24.62 -53.38 -13.20
N GLU A 48 -25.10 -52.88 -14.34
CA GLU A 48 -24.32 -52.02 -15.24
C GLU A 48 -24.08 -50.64 -14.63
N LEU A 49 -25.06 -50.08 -13.91
CA LEU A 49 -24.88 -48.80 -13.20
C LEU A 49 -23.84 -48.90 -12.07
N ILE A 50 -23.83 -50.01 -11.32
CA ILE A 50 -22.80 -50.28 -10.29
C ILE A 50 -21.42 -50.39 -10.94
N GLN A 51 -21.30 -51.13 -12.03
CA GLN A 51 -20.01 -51.27 -12.74
C GLN A 51 -19.50 -49.93 -13.29
N LYS A 52 -20.38 -49.09 -13.85
CA LYS A 52 -20.01 -47.74 -14.31
C LYS A 52 -19.57 -46.86 -13.14
N PHE A 53 -20.25 -46.95 -11.99
CA PHE A 53 -19.89 -46.18 -10.80
C PHE A 53 -18.50 -46.57 -10.30
N GLU A 54 -18.19 -47.87 -10.19
CA GLU A 54 -16.86 -48.35 -9.77
C GLU A 54 -15.74 -47.86 -10.70
N VAL A 55 -15.98 -47.87 -12.01
CA VAL A 55 -15.02 -47.36 -13.00
C VAL A 55 -14.80 -45.86 -12.82
N ASN A 56 -15.87 -45.07 -12.74
CA ASN A 56 -15.78 -43.62 -12.56
C ASN A 56 -15.16 -43.23 -11.21
N PHE A 57 -15.50 -43.97 -10.14
CA PHE A 57 -14.92 -43.80 -8.81
C PHE A 57 -13.40 -44.01 -8.85
N ARG A 58 -12.93 -45.10 -9.46
CA ARG A 58 -11.51 -45.37 -9.63
C ARG A 58 -10.83 -44.31 -10.49
N GLN A 59 -11.48 -43.84 -11.54
CA GLN A 59 -10.95 -42.77 -12.40
C GLN A 59 -10.79 -41.45 -11.64
N LEU A 60 -11.80 -41.03 -10.87
CA LEU A 60 -11.75 -39.83 -10.03
C LEU A 60 -10.63 -39.90 -9.00
N PHE A 61 -10.50 -41.01 -8.26
CA PHE A 61 -9.44 -41.10 -7.26
C PHE A 61 -8.05 -41.25 -7.88
N ASN A 62 -7.92 -41.93 -9.02
CA ASN A 62 -6.67 -41.90 -9.79
C ASN A 62 -6.32 -40.49 -10.23
N LEU A 63 -7.30 -39.71 -10.69
CA LEU A 63 -7.12 -38.31 -11.07
C LEU A 63 -6.61 -37.51 -9.86
N VAL A 64 -7.36 -37.49 -8.75
CA VAL A 64 -7.03 -36.75 -7.53
C VAL A 64 -5.65 -37.11 -6.97
N PHE A 65 -5.27 -38.39 -6.96
CA PHE A 65 -4.00 -38.84 -6.38
C PHE A 65 -2.80 -38.85 -7.36
N LYS A 66 -2.99 -38.97 -8.68
CA LYS A 66 -1.88 -38.86 -9.66
C LYS A 66 -1.32 -37.45 -9.78
N SER A 67 -2.15 -36.43 -9.59
CA SER A 67 -1.76 -35.02 -9.83
C SER A 67 -0.87 -34.40 -8.75
N LYS A 68 -0.63 -35.09 -7.64
CA LYS A 68 0.11 -34.54 -6.49
C LYS A 68 1.17 -35.56 -6.08
N ASP A 69 2.39 -35.39 -6.61
CA ASP A 69 3.52 -36.30 -6.50
C ASP A 69 3.67 -36.95 -5.12
N GLN A 70 3.22 -38.22 -5.00
CA GLN A 70 3.74 -39.22 -4.09
C GLN A 70 3.10 -40.61 -4.33
N TYR A 71 3.97 -41.57 -4.71
CA TYR A 71 3.82 -43.03 -4.69
C TYR A 71 2.98 -43.75 -5.75
N TYR A 72 3.66 -44.64 -6.49
CA TYR A 72 3.11 -45.71 -7.31
C TYR A 72 2.89 -46.98 -6.47
N ASN A 73 1.82 -47.70 -6.79
CA ASN A 73 1.44 -49.05 -6.32
C ASN A 73 0.97 -49.17 -4.86
N THR A 74 -0.33 -49.00 -4.63
CA THR A 74 -1.05 -49.69 -3.53
C THR A 74 -2.49 -50.02 -3.94
N SER A 75 -3.03 -51.11 -3.40
CA SER A 75 -4.39 -51.60 -3.67
C SER A 75 -5.47 -50.55 -3.36
N PHE A 76 -6.50 -50.47 -4.21
CA PHE A 76 -7.69 -49.64 -4.03
C PHE A 76 -8.61 -50.21 -2.94
N ALA A 77 -8.20 -50.19 -1.67
CA ALA A 77 -9.11 -50.44 -0.56
C ALA A 77 -9.73 -49.11 -0.09
N THR A 78 -11.05 -49.06 0.11
CA THR A 78 -11.80 -47.86 0.50
C THR A 78 -11.22 -47.15 1.73
N LYS A 79 -10.74 -47.91 2.73
CA LYS A 79 -10.10 -47.39 3.95
C LYS A 79 -8.78 -46.65 3.68
N ASP A 80 -8.04 -47.06 2.65
CA ASP A 80 -6.80 -46.41 2.26
C ASP A 80 -7.07 -45.06 1.57
N ILE A 81 -8.21 -44.93 0.89
CA ILE A 81 -8.63 -43.68 0.26
C ILE A 81 -9.05 -42.66 1.33
N GLU A 82 -9.84 -43.06 2.33
CA GLU A 82 -10.25 -42.16 3.43
C GLU A 82 -9.04 -41.56 4.17
N SER A 83 -8.05 -42.39 4.50
CA SER A 83 -6.83 -41.92 5.19
C SER A 83 -6.01 -40.96 4.32
N LYS A 84 -5.91 -41.22 3.02
CA LYS A 84 -5.23 -40.34 2.06
C LYS A 84 -5.94 -38.99 1.90
N ILE A 85 -7.28 -38.96 1.79
CA ILE A 85 -8.05 -37.72 1.72
C ILE A 85 -7.81 -36.87 2.98
N ARG A 86 -7.82 -37.49 4.17
CA ARG A 86 -7.53 -36.79 5.44
C ARG A 86 -6.12 -36.23 5.50
N ASN A 87 -5.12 -36.95 4.99
CA ASN A 87 -3.75 -36.47 4.93
C ASN A 87 -3.62 -35.24 4.00
N LEU A 88 -4.20 -35.30 2.80
CA LEU A 88 -4.25 -34.15 1.88
C LEU A 88 -4.95 -32.94 2.52
N LYS A 89 -5.99 -33.17 3.34
CA LYS A 89 -6.65 -32.11 4.09
C LYS A 89 -5.74 -31.50 5.17
N PHE A 90 -5.04 -32.33 5.92
CA PHE A 90 -4.10 -31.89 6.96
C PHE A 90 -2.96 -31.04 6.36
N GLN A 91 -2.46 -31.43 5.19
CA GLN A 91 -1.45 -30.69 4.43
C GLN A 91 -2.00 -29.41 3.76
N LYS A 92 -3.28 -29.06 3.97
CA LYS A 92 -4.00 -27.94 3.35
C LYS A 92 -4.02 -27.98 1.82
N ILE A 93 -3.91 -29.17 1.24
CA ILE A 93 -3.90 -29.42 -0.20
C ILE A 93 -5.32 -29.48 -0.78
N LEU A 94 -6.33 -29.79 0.05
CA LEU A 94 -7.75 -29.80 -0.29
C LEU A 94 -8.50 -28.69 0.46
N THR A 95 -9.42 -28.02 -0.24
CA THR A 95 -10.39 -27.10 0.38
C THR A 95 -11.37 -27.86 1.29
N ASN A 96 -12.20 -27.16 2.06
CA ASN A 96 -13.23 -27.83 2.88
C ASN A 96 -14.25 -28.54 1.97
N ILE A 97 -14.67 -27.86 0.90
CA ILE A 97 -15.68 -28.34 -0.04
C ILE A 97 -15.17 -29.58 -0.79
N GLU A 98 -13.94 -29.57 -1.28
CA GLU A 98 -13.34 -30.72 -1.97
C GLU A 98 -13.17 -31.93 -1.04
N PHE A 99 -12.80 -31.68 0.22
CA PHE A 99 -12.70 -32.73 1.22
C PHE A 99 -14.06 -33.38 1.47
N ASP A 100 -15.10 -32.58 1.70
CA ASP A 100 -16.45 -33.07 1.99
C ASP A 100 -17.01 -33.87 0.79
N ASN A 101 -16.88 -33.34 -0.42
CA ASN A 101 -17.37 -34.02 -1.64
C ASN A 101 -16.67 -35.36 -1.89
N LEU A 102 -15.34 -35.43 -1.74
CA LEU A 102 -14.59 -36.68 -1.91
C LEU A 102 -14.96 -37.69 -0.82
N PHE A 103 -15.17 -37.24 0.42
CA PHE A 103 -15.55 -38.10 1.53
C PHE A 103 -16.97 -38.66 1.38
N ASP A 104 -17.88 -37.88 0.81
CA ASP A 104 -19.24 -38.31 0.47
C ASP A 104 -19.22 -39.42 -0.59
N ILE A 105 -18.39 -39.27 -1.63
CA ILE A 105 -18.23 -40.29 -2.68
C ILE A 105 -17.65 -41.59 -2.12
N VAL A 106 -16.66 -41.51 -1.22
CA VAL A 106 -16.11 -42.70 -0.53
C VAL A 106 -17.15 -43.36 0.35
N THR A 107 -17.98 -42.57 1.02
CA THR A 107 -19.09 -43.07 1.84
C THR A 107 -20.14 -43.81 0.98
N ILE A 108 -20.41 -43.32 -0.23
CA ILE A 108 -21.29 -43.97 -1.20
C ILE A 108 -20.69 -45.30 -1.67
N GLU A 109 -19.41 -45.34 -2.04
CA GLU A 109 -18.74 -46.58 -2.47
C GLU A 109 -18.77 -47.65 -1.38
N ARG A 110 -18.55 -47.23 -0.12
CA ARG A 110 -18.65 -48.13 1.03
C ARG A 110 -20.07 -48.70 1.22
N LYS A 111 -21.10 -47.89 0.97
CA LYS A 111 -22.50 -48.35 1.02
C LYS A 111 -22.79 -49.36 -0.09
N ILE A 112 -22.27 -49.14 -1.29
CA ILE A 112 -22.43 -50.05 -2.44
C ILE A 112 -21.74 -51.40 -2.14
N ASN A 113 -20.52 -51.38 -1.61
CA ASN A 113 -19.77 -52.59 -1.29
C ASN A 113 -20.32 -53.39 -0.10
N ASN A 114 -20.93 -52.71 0.89
CA ASN A 114 -21.47 -53.36 2.09
C ASN A 114 -22.91 -53.87 1.93
N ASN A 115 -23.67 -53.37 0.94
CA ASN A 115 -25.07 -53.75 0.76
C ASN A 115 -25.21 -54.99 -0.13
N THR A 116 -25.84 -56.03 0.40
CA THR A 116 -26.33 -57.20 -0.35
C THR A 116 -27.51 -56.81 -1.25
N SER A 117 -27.28 -56.05 -2.33
CA SER A 117 -28.14 -55.89 -3.53
C SER A 117 -29.64 -55.57 -3.39
N SER A 118 -30.24 -55.49 -2.20
CA SER A 118 -31.70 -55.42 -2.01
C SER A 118 -32.27 -54.01 -1.88
N ASP A 119 -31.45 -53.03 -1.48
CA ASP A 119 -31.90 -51.68 -1.11
C ASP A 119 -31.45 -50.57 -2.08
N LEU A 120 -30.67 -50.92 -3.11
CA LEU A 120 -30.24 -49.97 -4.14
C LEU A 120 -31.16 -50.06 -5.37
N HIS A 121 -31.78 -48.93 -5.72
CA HIS A 121 -32.60 -48.81 -6.92
C HIS A 121 -31.87 -47.98 -8.00
N GLU A 122 -32.24 -48.22 -9.27
CA GLU A 122 -31.55 -47.64 -10.44
C GLU A 122 -31.50 -46.11 -10.42
N GLU A 123 -32.55 -45.46 -9.92
CA GLU A 123 -32.63 -44.00 -9.83
C GLU A 123 -31.59 -43.42 -8.85
N GLN A 124 -31.40 -44.05 -7.69
CA GLN A 124 -30.37 -43.66 -6.73
C GLN A 124 -28.96 -43.88 -7.30
N MET A 125 -28.74 -44.98 -8.02
CA MET A 125 -27.46 -45.24 -8.68
C MET A 125 -27.14 -44.22 -9.78
N ARG A 126 -28.16 -43.70 -10.50
CA ARG A 126 -27.98 -42.63 -11.48
C ARG A 126 -27.56 -41.31 -10.81
N VAL A 127 -28.10 -41.00 -9.63
CA VAL A 127 -27.65 -39.83 -8.83
C VAL A 127 -26.21 -40.00 -8.37
N TYR A 128 -25.83 -41.17 -7.86
CA TYR A 128 -24.44 -41.44 -7.45
C TYR A 128 -23.46 -41.36 -8.63
N LEU A 129 -23.87 -41.86 -9.79
CA LEU A 129 -23.10 -41.74 -11.04
C LEU A 129 -22.91 -40.28 -11.45
N SER A 130 -23.98 -39.47 -11.42
CA SER A 130 -23.88 -38.03 -11.70
C SER A 130 -22.91 -37.36 -10.74
N LEU A 131 -23.03 -37.61 -9.44
CA LEU A 131 -22.18 -36.98 -8.43
C LEU A 131 -20.69 -37.30 -8.63
N VAL A 132 -20.35 -38.55 -8.94
CA VAL A 132 -18.96 -38.94 -9.24
C VAL A 132 -18.49 -38.33 -10.56
N GLN A 133 -19.34 -38.24 -11.57
CA GLN A 133 -19.01 -37.63 -12.86
C GLN A 133 -18.81 -36.11 -12.73
N ASP A 134 -19.66 -35.43 -11.96
CA ASP A 134 -19.57 -33.99 -11.71
C ASP A 134 -18.30 -33.66 -10.93
N ASN A 135 -17.96 -34.49 -9.93
CA ASN A 135 -16.68 -34.37 -9.24
C ASN A 135 -15.50 -34.73 -10.15
N TYR A 136 -15.60 -35.75 -10.99
CA TYR A 136 -14.57 -36.06 -11.98
C TYR A 136 -14.35 -34.87 -12.91
N ASN A 137 -15.40 -34.30 -13.48
CA ASN A 137 -15.33 -33.12 -14.34
C ASN A 137 -14.80 -31.90 -13.59
N TYR A 138 -15.17 -31.72 -12.31
CA TYR A 138 -14.62 -30.65 -11.46
C TYR A 138 -13.12 -30.84 -11.24
N PHE A 139 -12.66 -32.04 -10.91
CA PHE A 139 -11.24 -32.33 -10.69
C PHE A 139 -10.45 -32.41 -11.99
N GLU A 140 -11.09 -32.77 -13.11
CA GLU A 140 -10.48 -32.83 -14.45
C GLU A 140 -10.36 -31.41 -15.00
N LYS A 141 -11.38 -30.56 -14.81
CA LYS A 141 -11.28 -29.12 -15.04
C LYS A 141 -10.24 -28.51 -14.11
N SER A 142 -10.23 -28.83 -12.82
CA SER A 142 -9.21 -28.29 -11.90
C SER A 142 -7.81 -28.78 -12.23
N GLN A 143 -7.64 -29.95 -12.85
CA GLN A 143 -6.36 -30.43 -13.39
C GLN A 143 -5.98 -29.83 -14.74
N ASN A 144 -6.95 -29.58 -15.62
CA ASN A 144 -6.74 -28.80 -16.83
C ASN A 144 -6.51 -27.31 -16.49
N TYR A 145 -6.91 -26.85 -15.30
CA TYR A 145 -6.53 -25.58 -14.69
C TYR A 145 -5.24 -25.68 -13.84
N SER A 146 -4.74 -26.88 -13.56
CA SER A 146 -3.44 -27.12 -12.89
C SER A 146 -2.32 -27.50 -13.86
N ILE A 147 -2.59 -27.40 -15.17
CA ILE A 147 -1.57 -27.31 -16.22
C ILE A 147 -1.98 -26.18 -17.17
N ASP A 148 -2.02 -24.96 -16.65
CA ASP A 148 -1.27 -23.94 -17.37
C ASP A 148 0.16 -24.48 -17.43
N LYS A 149 0.61 -24.92 -18.61
CA LYS A 149 2.04 -25.03 -18.89
C LYS A 149 2.64 -23.70 -18.43
N GLU A 150 3.33 -23.71 -17.29
CA GLU A 150 4.03 -22.59 -16.63
C GLU A 150 4.00 -21.33 -17.50
N ASN A 151 3.05 -20.41 -17.26
CA ASN A 151 3.14 -19.07 -17.83
C ASN A 151 4.49 -18.52 -17.34
N ASN A 152 5.47 -18.45 -18.24
CA ASN A 152 6.86 -18.21 -17.88
C ASN A 152 6.96 -16.84 -17.21
N LEU A 153 6.17 -15.88 -17.70
CA LEU A 153 6.09 -14.54 -17.14
C LEU A 153 5.43 -14.55 -15.75
N LEU A 154 4.35 -15.31 -15.57
CA LEU A 154 3.68 -15.40 -14.26
C LEU A 154 4.59 -15.99 -13.18
N GLU A 155 5.37 -17.02 -13.53
CA GLU A 155 6.35 -17.64 -12.64
C GLU A 155 7.37 -16.63 -12.14
N ILE A 156 8.04 -15.91 -13.04
CA ILE A 156 9.05 -14.92 -12.64
C ILE A 156 8.43 -13.69 -11.94
N LEU A 157 7.22 -13.27 -12.33
CA LEU A 157 6.48 -12.22 -11.62
C LEU A 157 6.14 -12.62 -10.20
N SER A 158 5.88 -13.91 -9.93
CA SER A 158 5.53 -14.40 -8.60
C SER A 158 6.63 -14.14 -7.56
N TYR A 159 7.90 -14.02 -7.98
CA TYR A 159 9.01 -13.64 -7.09
C TYR A 159 8.94 -12.19 -6.59
N LEU A 160 8.11 -11.35 -7.21
CA LEU A 160 7.84 -9.99 -6.74
C LEU A 160 6.72 -9.95 -5.67
N ALA A 161 5.92 -11.01 -5.55
CA ALA A 161 4.81 -11.07 -4.61
C ALA A 161 5.29 -11.29 -3.16
N ASP A 162 4.59 -10.67 -2.21
CA ASP A 162 4.91 -10.72 -0.78
C ASP A 162 4.83 -12.13 -0.18
N THR A 163 4.07 -13.03 -0.81
CA THR A 163 3.86 -14.43 -0.37
C THR A 163 4.90 -15.41 -0.91
N SER A 164 5.85 -14.95 -1.73
CA SER A 164 6.86 -15.85 -2.32
C SER A 164 7.81 -16.39 -1.24
N LYS A 165 8.22 -17.66 -1.37
CA LYS A 165 9.22 -18.27 -0.48
C LYS A 165 10.57 -17.57 -0.63
N GLU A 166 10.86 -17.03 -1.80
CA GLU A 166 12.02 -16.22 -2.15
C GLU A 166 12.02 -14.87 -1.41
N ALA A 167 10.85 -14.32 -1.08
CA ALA A 167 10.68 -13.16 -0.20
C ALA A 167 10.79 -13.52 1.29
N ILE A 168 10.70 -14.80 1.67
CA ILE A 168 10.57 -15.23 3.08
C ILE A 168 11.75 -16.07 3.61
N VAL A 169 12.63 -16.70 2.81
CA VAL A 169 13.60 -17.65 3.39
C VAL A 169 15.04 -17.56 2.83
N ASN A 170 15.99 -17.66 3.78
CA ASN A 170 17.45 -17.72 3.75
C ASN A 170 18.22 -16.38 3.68
N SER A 171 18.60 -15.94 4.89
CA SER A 171 19.45 -14.78 5.22
C SER A 171 20.91 -14.90 4.76
N ASP A 172 21.35 -16.08 4.31
CA ASP A 172 22.79 -16.35 4.16
C ASP A 172 23.25 -16.52 2.71
N GLN A 173 22.34 -16.53 1.72
CA GLN A 173 22.72 -16.64 0.30
C GLN A 173 21.94 -15.69 -0.60
N PHE A 174 22.69 -14.85 -1.31
CA PHE A 174 22.18 -13.90 -2.29
C PHE A 174 21.98 -14.63 -3.63
N ASN A 175 20.75 -15.07 -3.92
CA ASN A 175 20.45 -15.85 -5.13
C ASN A 175 20.57 -15.02 -6.43
N SER A 176 20.62 -15.70 -7.59
CA SER A 176 20.78 -15.05 -8.91
C SER A 176 19.69 -14.02 -9.21
N PHE A 177 18.45 -14.28 -8.80
CA PHE A 177 17.34 -13.34 -8.95
C PHE A 177 17.52 -12.07 -8.10
N LYS A 178 17.91 -12.21 -6.82
CA LYS A 178 18.22 -11.09 -5.92
C LYS A 178 19.38 -10.24 -6.46
N LYS A 179 20.40 -10.88 -7.05
CA LYS A 179 21.47 -10.19 -7.80
C LYS A 179 20.92 -9.42 -8.99
N TYR A 180 20.07 -10.05 -9.79
CA TYR A 180 19.46 -9.41 -10.95
C TYR A 180 18.59 -8.22 -10.58
N ILE A 181 17.70 -8.33 -9.60
CA ILE A 181 16.70 -7.30 -9.31
C ILE A 181 17.23 -6.16 -8.41
N HIS A 182 18.38 -6.34 -7.77
CA HIS A 182 18.97 -5.35 -6.88
C HIS A 182 19.28 -4.03 -7.60
N VAL A 183 18.72 -2.92 -7.11
CA VAL A 183 19.02 -1.57 -7.59
C VAL A 183 19.90 -0.87 -6.55
N LYS A 184 21.06 -0.38 -6.99
CA LYS A 184 22.00 0.36 -6.14
C LYS A 184 21.36 1.64 -5.61
N ARG A 185 21.60 1.94 -4.33
CA ARG A 185 21.09 3.13 -3.63
C ARG A 185 22.23 3.96 -3.06
N GLN A 186 21.99 5.25 -2.82
CA GLN A 186 22.99 6.12 -2.22
C GLN A 186 23.43 5.64 -0.83
N ILE A 187 22.48 5.20 0.00
CA ILE A 187 22.75 4.61 1.33
C ILE A 187 23.71 3.41 1.30
N GLU A 188 23.74 2.66 0.19
CA GLU A 188 24.68 1.53 0.05
C GLU A 188 26.11 2.07 -0.04
N LYS A 189 26.33 3.14 -0.80
CA LYS A 189 27.65 3.76 -0.90
C LYS A 189 28.07 4.32 0.45
N GLU A 190 27.20 5.08 1.12
CA GLU A 190 27.46 5.63 2.45
C GLU A 190 27.79 4.53 3.48
N PHE A 191 27.05 3.43 3.45
CA PHE A 191 27.29 2.29 4.32
C PHE A 191 28.65 1.64 4.06
N ILE A 192 29.01 1.39 2.79
CA ILE A 192 30.29 0.76 2.45
C ILE A 192 31.47 1.68 2.76
N ASP A 193 31.40 2.96 2.37
CA ASP A 193 32.45 3.96 2.64
C ASP A 193 32.72 4.05 4.16
N LEU A 194 31.65 4.01 4.98
CA LEU A 194 31.74 4.00 6.44
C LEU A 194 32.39 2.70 6.99
N MET A 195 32.05 1.54 6.42
CA MET A 195 32.66 0.27 6.85
C MET A 195 34.16 0.24 6.56
N GLU A 196 34.57 0.73 5.39
CA GLU A 196 35.99 0.82 4.99
C GLU A 196 36.77 1.75 5.93
N GLU A 197 36.20 2.92 6.27
CA GLU A 197 36.80 3.85 7.23
C GLU A 197 36.96 3.23 8.63
N ASN A 198 35.91 2.58 9.13
CA ASN A 198 35.91 1.99 10.46
C ASN A 198 36.94 0.88 10.62
N VAL A 199 37.01 -0.07 9.67
CA VAL A 199 37.98 -1.16 9.69
C VAL A 199 39.42 -0.64 9.54
N GLY A 200 39.63 0.43 8.76
CA GLY A 200 40.94 1.07 8.59
C GLY A 200 41.51 1.71 9.86
N ASN A 201 40.64 2.28 10.71
CA ASN A 201 41.04 3.09 11.87
C ASN A 201 41.43 2.29 13.14
N ARG A 202 41.26 0.95 13.14
CA ARG A 202 41.62 0.02 14.25
C ARG A 202 41.03 0.34 15.64
N ARG A 203 39.98 1.16 15.72
CA ARG A 203 39.22 1.42 16.95
C ARG A 203 37.88 0.68 16.90
N SER A 204 37.29 0.36 18.05
CA SER A 204 35.93 -0.18 18.08
C SER A 204 34.93 0.75 17.41
N SER A 205 33.98 0.16 16.68
CA SER A 205 32.91 0.90 16.02
C SER A 205 31.59 0.14 16.12
N LEU A 206 30.55 0.82 16.60
CA LEU A 206 29.17 0.36 16.51
C LEU A 206 28.46 1.17 15.42
N THR A 207 28.03 0.49 14.37
CA THR A 207 27.21 1.09 13.32
C THR A 207 25.77 0.62 13.47
N LEU A 208 24.87 1.56 13.75
CA LEU A 208 23.44 1.34 13.79
C LEU A 208 22.86 1.47 12.38
N LEU A 209 22.36 0.37 11.83
CA LEU A 209 21.64 0.35 10.56
C LEU A 209 20.13 0.41 10.84
N CYS A 210 19.57 1.61 10.85
CA CYS A 210 18.21 1.87 11.29
C CYS A 210 17.23 2.02 10.12
N GLY A 211 16.00 1.53 10.30
CA GLY A 211 14.92 1.70 9.32
C GLY A 211 13.68 0.91 9.68
N ASN A 212 12.61 1.08 8.92
CA ASN A 212 11.36 0.34 9.05
C ASN A 212 11.45 -1.08 8.47
N VAL A 213 10.42 -1.88 8.72
CA VAL A 213 10.30 -3.23 8.16
C VAL A 213 10.14 -3.14 6.64
N GLY A 214 10.93 -3.90 5.90
CA GLY A 214 10.86 -3.95 4.42
C GLY A 214 11.73 -2.93 3.68
N ASP A 215 12.42 -2.01 4.37
CA ASP A 215 13.28 -0.99 3.74
C ASP A 215 14.52 -1.55 3.01
N GLY A 216 14.84 -2.82 3.27
CA GLY A 216 15.95 -3.52 2.63
C GLY A 216 17.22 -3.59 3.49
N LYS A 217 17.15 -3.40 4.82
CA LYS A 217 18.30 -3.54 5.74
C LYS A 217 19.01 -4.89 5.57
N SER A 218 18.27 -6.00 5.70
CA SER A 218 18.81 -7.35 5.54
C SER A 218 19.30 -7.61 4.12
N HIS A 219 18.65 -7.02 3.12
CA HIS A 219 19.11 -7.09 1.72
C HIS A 219 20.45 -6.39 1.53
N LEU A 220 20.63 -5.20 2.10
CA LEU A 220 21.89 -4.46 2.06
C LEU A 220 23.01 -5.24 2.75
N LEU A 221 22.75 -5.81 3.93
CA LEU A 221 23.73 -6.64 4.64
C LEU A 221 24.13 -7.89 3.86
N ALA A 222 23.15 -8.62 3.32
CA ALA A 222 23.42 -9.83 2.53
C ALA A 222 24.19 -9.51 1.25
N PHE A 223 23.82 -8.44 0.54
CA PHE A 223 24.54 -7.95 -0.63
C PHE A 223 25.97 -7.54 -0.30
N SER A 224 26.16 -6.82 0.81
CA SER A 224 27.47 -6.32 1.21
C SER A 224 28.42 -7.46 1.59
N LYS A 225 27.91 -8.49 2.29
CA LYS A 225 28.67 -9.72 2.58
C LYS A 225 29.08 -10.49 1.33
N ASP A 226 28.17 -10.63 0.35
CA ASP A 226 28.43 -11.35 -0.91
C ASP A 226 29.45 -10.60 -1.79
N LYS A 227 29.37 -9.27 -1.83
CA LYS A 227 30.21 -8.43 -2.71
C LYS A 227 31.56 -8.05 -2.11
N TYR A 228 31.65 -7.88 -0.79
CA TYR A 228 32.85 -7.43 -0.07
C TYR A 228 33.25 -8.41 1.05
N PRO A 229 33.49 -9.70 0.76
CA PRO A 229 33.70 -10.72 1.78
C PRO A 229 34.90 -10.44 2.71
N GLU A 230 35.97 -9.86 2.19
CA GLU A 230 37.19 -9.52 2.97
C GLU A 230 36.97 -8.38 3.97
N LEU A 231 36.11 -7.42 3.63
CA LEU A 231 35.76 -6.31 4.52
C LEU A 231 34.86 -6.84 5.66
N PHE A 232 33.83 -7.60 5.29
CA PHE A 232 32.83 -8.08 6.24
C PHE A 232 33.26 -9.31 7.05
N SER A 233 34.40 -9.94 6.75
CA SER A 233 34.99 -10.95 7.63
C SER A 233 35.57 -10.38 8.93
N GLN A 234 35.77 -9.05 8.97
CA GLN A 234 36.33 -8.33 10.13
C GLN A 234 35.24 -7.61 10.96
N ILE A 235 33.97 -7.75 10.56
CA ILE A 235 32.83 -7.02 11.13
C ILE A 235 31.81 -8.02 11.64
N ASP A 236 31.47 -7.92 12.92
CA ASP A 236 30.35 -8.66 13.50
C ASP A 236 29.05 -8.03 12.98
N ILE A 237 28.18 -8.86 12.38
CA ILE A 237 26.87 -8.42 11.90
C ILE A 237 25.78 -9.10 12.70
N HIS A 238 24.95 -8.28 13.34
CA HIS A 238 23.69 -8.73 13.91
C HIS A 238 22.53 -8.21 13.05
N ASN A 239 21.93 -9.10 12.27
CA ASN A 239 20.78 -8.80 11.43
C ASN A 239 19.49 -8.99 12.23
N ASP A 240 18.61 -8.01 12.18
CA ASP A 240 17.27 -8.04 12.75
C ASP A 240 17.21 -8.22 14.28
N ALA A 241 17.67 -7.20 15.01
CA ALA A 241 17.56 -7.13 16.47
C ALA A 241 16.13 -6.82 16.98
N THR A 242 15.10 -7.29 16.27
CA THR A 242 13.69 -7.10 16.67
C THR A 242 13.09 -8.33 17.35
N GLU A 243 13.72 -9.50 17.20
CA GLU A 243 13.32 -10.74 17.85
C GLU A 243 14.27 -11.09 19.00
N SER A 244 13.74 -11.78 20.01
CA SER A 244 14.57 -12.24 21.12
C SER A 244 15.45 -13.41 20.69
N ILE A 245 16.73 -13.40 21.08
CA ILE A 245 17.65 -14.51 20.79
C ILE A 245 17.17 -15.84 21.43
N LYS A 246 16.32 -15.76 22.45
CA LYS A 246 15.71 -16.90 23.14
C LYS A 246 14.24 -16.62 23.48
N PRO A 247 13.37 -17.63 23.53
CA PRO A 247 11.95 -17.47 23.91
C PRO A 247 11.72 -16.78 25.26
N GLU A 248 12.71 -16.83 26.15
CA GLU A 248 12.63 -16.31 27.53
C GLU A 248 13.20 -14.89 27.69
N LEU A 249 13.86 -14.36 26.67
CA LEU A 249 14.48 -13.02 26.70
C LEU A 249 13.58 -12.01 26.00
N THR A 250 13.62 -10.75 26.41
CA THR A 250 13.03 -9.66 25.65
C THR A 250 14.00 -9.18 24.55
N ALA A 251 13.50 -8.41 23.58
CA ALA A 251 14.33 -7.74 22.58
C ALA A 251 15.34 -6.78 23.24
N ILE A 252 14.99 -6.17 24.38
CA ILE A 252 15.86 -5.28 25.15
C ILE A 252 16.98 -6.07 25.81
N ASP A 253 16.68 -7.22 26.44
CA ASP A 253 17.71 -8.09 27.05
C ASP A 253 18.69 -8.61 25.99
N THR A 254 18.17 -8.93 24.82
CA THR A 254 18.95 -9.33 23.64
C THR A 254 19.91 -8.22 23.22
N LEU A 255 19.45 -6.98 23.15
CA LEU A 255 20.29 -5.83 22.82
C LEU A 255 21.36 -5.56 23.89
N GLU A 256 21.04 -5.70 25.19
CA GLU A 256 22.03 -5.57 26.26
C GLU A 256 23.17 -6.59 26.13
N ILE A 257 22.88 -7.82 25.67
CA ILE A 257 23.89 -8.85 25.41
C ILE A 257 24.75 -8.47 24.21
N ILE A 258 24.12 -8.12 23.09
CA ILE A 258 24.81 -7.77 21.82
C ILE A 258 25.70 -6.55 22.01
N LEU A 259 25.19 -5.51 22.69
CA LEU A 259 25.84 -4.23 22.87
C LEU A 259 26.80 -4.19 24.08
N LYS A 260 26.98 -5.29 24.81
CA LYS A 260 27.76 -5.34 26.06
C LYS A 260 29.12 -4.64 25.97
N ASN A 261 29.85 -4.84 24.88
CA ASN A 261 31.20 -4.26 24.70
C ASN A 261 31.19 -2.76 24.37
N PHE A 262 30.03 -2.20 24.05
CA PHE A 262 29.83 -0.79 23.71
C PHE A 262 29.22 0.02 24.86
N ASN A 263 29.20 -0.54 26.07
CA ASN A 263 28.86 0.25 27.26
C ASN A 263 29.99 1.23 27.61
N ASP A 264 29.67 2.22 28.45
CA ASP A 264 30.57 3.34 28.76
C ASP A 264 31.93 2.90 29.35
N ASN A 265 31.99 1.73 30.01
CA ASN A 265 33.18 1.20 30.66
C ASN A 265 34.08 0.38 29.72
N LEU A 266 33.52 -0.23 28.68
CA LEU A 266 34.22 -1.18 27.80
C LEU A 266 34.54 -0.60 26.42
N ILE A 267 33.82 0.43 25.99
CA ILE A 267 33.90 0.96 24.62
C ILE A 267 35.30 1.40 24.19
N GLU A 268 36.07 1.98 25.11
CA GLU A 268 37.43 2.48 24.86
C GLU A 268 38.47 1.35 24.69
N ASN A 269 38.17 0.15 25.19
CA ASN A 269 39.12 -0.97 25.26
C ASN A 269 38.78 -2.13 24.32
N THR A 270 37.63 -2.07 23.65
CA THR A 270 37.25 -3.07 22.65
C THR A 270 37.84 -2.72 21.28
N ASN A 271 38.12 -3.75 20.47
CA ASN A 271 38.47 -3.61 19.05
C ASN A 271 37.35 -4.17 18.15
N GLN A 272 36.15 -4.35 18.71
CA GLN A 272 35.03 -4.94 18.00
C GLN A 272 34.42 -3.93 17.03
N HIS A 273 34.23 -4.35 15.78
CA HIS A 273 33.40 -3.67 14.79
C HIS A 273 32.06 -4.39 14.72
N LEU A 274 30.98 -3.74 15.13
CA LEU A 274 29.63 -4.30 15.15
C LEU A 274 28.70 -3.48 14.26
N VAL A 275 28.02 -4.15 13.33
CA VAL A 275 26.87 -3.60 12.61
C VAL A 275 25.60 -4.20 13.20
N LEU A 276 24.73 -3.34 13.71
CA LEU A 276 23.45 -3.71 14.29
C LEU A 276 22.31 -3.20 13.40
N ALA A 277 21.64 -4.12 12.68
CA ALA A 277 20.42 -3.77 11.95
C ALA A 277 19.20 -3.83 12.88
N ILE A 278 18.55 -2.69 13.08
CA ILE A 278 17.49 -2.53 14.09
C ILE A 278 16.32 -1.68 13.57
N ASN A 279 15.11 -1.98 14.06
CA ASN A 279 13.96 -1.11 13.87
C ASN A 279 14.05 0.11 14.79
N VAL A 280 13.74 1.29 14.25
CA VAL A 280 13.73 2.58 14.95
C VAL A 280 12.93 2.53 16.25
N GLY A 281 11.76 1.86 16.25
CA GLY A 281 10.93 1.74 17.46
C GLY A 281 11.59 0.90 18.56
N VAL A 282 12.28 -0.19 18.19
CA VAL A 282 13.00 -1.05 19.14
C VAL A 282 14.22 -0.31 19.70
N LEU A 283 14.93 0.44 18.85
CA LEU A 283 16.03 1.30 19.29
C LEU A 283 15.54 2.35 20.29
N ASN A 284 14.43 3.05 19.99
CA ASN A 284 13.87 4.04 20.92
C ASN A 284 13.57 3.43 22.29
N ASN A 285 12.91 2.26 22.32
CA ASN A 285 12.60 1.57 23.56
C ASN A 285 13.86 1.20 24.35
N PHE A 286 14.89 0.70 23.67
CA PHE A 286 16.18 0.39 24.29
C PHE A 286 16.82 1.64 24.91
N ILE A 287 16.89 2.75 24.16
CA ILE A 287 17.49 4.00 24.63
C ILE A 287 16.74 4.55 25.86
N GLN A 288 15.40 4.52 25.84
CA GLN A 288 14.59 4.97 26.99
C GLN A 288 14.80 4.10 28.23
N GLU A 289 14.93 2.78 28.07
CA GLU A 289 15.22 1.88 29.20
C GLU A 289 16.65 2.06 29.74
N MET A 290 17.65 2.22 28.86
CA MET A 290 19.03 2.44 29.27
C MET A 290 19.20 3.76 30.04
N LYS A 291 18.48 4.81 29.65
CA LYS A 291 18.39 6.07 30.40
C LYS A 291 17.90 5.87 31.83
N LYS A 292 16.79 5.14 32.01
CA LYS A 292 16.23 4.86 33.35
C LYS A 292 17.22 4.10 34.22
N LYS A 293 18.00 3.20 33.61
CA LYS A 293 19.03 2.39 34.29
C LYS A 293 20.37 3.13 34.47
N ASN A 294 20.53 4.34 33.92
CA ASN A 294 21.80 5.07 33.86
C ASN A 294 22.94 4.26 33.21
N LEU A 295 22.64 3.48 32.17
CA LEU A 295 23.61 2.70 31.41
C LEU A 295 23.73 3.24 29.97
N TYR A 296 24.83 2.97 29.28
CA TYR A 296 25.04 3.34 27.87
C TYR A 296 24.83 4.84 27.61
N GLN A 297 25.35 5.69 28.48
CA GLN A 297 25.14 7.14 28.43
C GLN A 297 25.70 7.74 27.14
N LYS A 298 26.90 7.31 26.70
CA LYS A 298 27.50 7.82 25.45
C LYS A 298 26.67 7.43 24.23
N LEU A 299 26.16 6.20 24.17
CA LEU A 299 25.31 5.73 23.06
C LEU A 299 23.95 6.45 23.06
N THR A 300 23.36 6.62 24.24
CA THR A 300 22.11 7.35 24.44
C THR A 300 22.23 8.77 23.91
N GLN A 301 23.26 9.51 24.34
CA GLN A 301 23.52 10.87 23.90
C GLN A 301 23.71 10.94 22.39
N PHE A 302 24.50 10.03 21.82
CA PHE A 302 24.70 9.96 20.36
C PHE A 302 23.40 9.78 19.58
N VAL A 303 22.51 8.88 20.01
CA VAL A 303 21.24 8.66 19.30
C VAL A 303 20.34 9.89 19.38
N GLU A 304 20.32 10.60 20.50
CA GLU A 304 19.53 11.84 20.62
C GLU A 304 20.09 12.97 19.77
N ASP A 305 21.41 13.20 19.86
CA ASP A 305 22.12 14.22 19.10
C ASP A 305 22.00 14.01 17.58
N SER A 306 21.84 12.75 17.13
CA SER A 306 21.61 12.43 15.73
C SER A 306 20.26 12.94 15.19
N GLY A 307 19.32 13.27 16.07
CA GLY A 307 17.96 13.67 15.70
C GLY A 307 17.17 12.54 15.03
N LEU A 308 17.53 11.27 15.23
CA LEU A 308 16.86 10.11 14.60
C LEU A 308 15.39 9.96 14.99
N PHE A 309 15.00 10.46 16.15
CA PHE A 309 13.61 10.48 16.60
C PHE A 309 12.90 11.82 16.34
N ASP A 310 13.65 12.85 15.96
CA ASP A 310 13.12 14.17 15.68
C ASP A 310 12.95 14.36 14.16
N SER A 311 12.12 15.33 13.76
CA SER A 311 11.86 15.61 12.34
C SER A 311 13.08 16.18 11.58
N SER A 312 14.23 16.32 12.24
CA SER A 312 15.50 16.83 11.74
C SER A 312 16.64 15.86 12.06
N LEU A 313 17.02 15.02 11.10
CA LEU A 313 18.23 14.20 11.19
C LEU A 313 19.47 15.07 10.96
N ASN A 314 20.33 15.17 11.97
CA ASN A 314 21.60 15.88 11.91
C ASN A 314 22.75 14.87 11.77
N TYR A 315 23.07 14.48 10.54
CA TYR A 315 24.19 13.56 10.24
C TYR A 315 25.58 14.15 10.53
N GLU A 316 25.68 15.42 10.92
CA GLU A 316 26.96 16.08 11.22
C GLU A 316 27.54 15.68 12.58
N HIS A 317 26.79 14.95 13.42
CA HIS A 317 27.32 14.43 14.67
C HIS A 317 28.29 13.27 14.45
N LYS A 318 29.58 13.61 14.42
CA LYS A 318 30.67 12.64 14.39
C LYS A 318 30.93 12.12 15.80
N SER A 319 30.79 10.81 15.99
CA SER A 319 31.30 10.10 17.15
C SER A 319 32.44 9.19 16.70
N GLU A 320 33.46 9.03 17.55
CA GLU A 320 34.60 8.16 17.25
C GLU A 320 34.23 6.66 17.24
N HIS A 321 33.22 6.27 18.02
CA HIS A 321 32.82 4.87 18.20
C HIS A 321 31.42 4.55 17.70
N PHE A 322 30.57 5.56 17.48
CA PHE A 322 29.18 5.37 17.11
C PHE A 322 28.89 5.97 15.75
N HIS A 323 28.22 5.20 14.90
CA HIS A 323 27.82 5.63 13.57
C HIS A 323 26.38 5.23 13.30
N LEU A 324 25.70 6.04 12.49
CA LEU A 324 24.30 5.85 12.15
C LEU A 324 24.13 5.87 10.63
N VAL A 325 23.54 4.80 10.11
CA VAL A 325 23.09 4.72 8.73
C VAL A 325 21.59 4.48 8.75
N SER A 326 20.82 5.48 8.30
CA SER A 326 19.37 5.47 8.43
C SER A 326 18.68 5.38 7.07
N PHE A 327 17.79 4.41 6.91
CA PHE A 327 16.90 4.27 5.76
C PHE A 327 15.75 5.29 5.76
N LEU A 328 15.54 6.02 6.86
CA LEU A 328 14.43 6.97 6.99
C LEU A 328 14.54 8.16 6.02
N ASN A 329 15.78 8.58 5.67
CA ASN A 329 16.05 9.71 4.76
C ASN A 329 16.33 9.32 3.31
N ASN A 330 16.23 8.04 2.98
CA ASN A 330 16.49 7.59 1.63
C ASN A 330 15.22 7.70 0.79
N SER A 331 14.82 8.93 0.48
CA SER A 331 13.71 9.19 -0.42
C SER A 331 13.97 8.48 -1.74
N SER A 332 13.01 7.66 -2.18
CA SER A 332 13.16 6.95 -3.45
C SER A 332 13.15 7.89 -4.66
N PHE A 333 12.87 9.19 -4.47
CA PHE A 333 12.78 10.19 -5.52
C PHE A 333 13.31 11.54 -5.05
N GLU A 334 13.67 12.38 -6.01
CA GLU A 334 14.03 13.79 -5.82
C GLU A 334 12.96 14.67 -6.47
N ILE A 335 12.80 15.88 -5.94
CA ILE A 335 11.86 16.87 -6.50
C ILE A 335 12.69 17.87 -7.29
N SER A 336 12.47 17.91 -8.61
CA SER A 336 13.04 18.90 -9.52
C SER A 336 11.96 19.90 -9.98
N TYR A 337 12.36 20.92 -10.74
CA TYR A 337 11.44 21.91 -11.31
C TYR A 337 10.61 21.33 -12.47
N GLU A 338 11.15 20.34 -13.19
CA GLU A 338 10.50 19.66 -14.32
C GLU A 338 9.52 18.56 -13.86
N GLY A 339 9.50 18.30 -12.55
CA GLY A 339 8.67 17.30 -11.92
C GLY A 339 9.42 16.55 -10.83
N SER A 340 8.85 15.43 -10.41
CA SER A 340 9.53 14.54 -9.48
C SER A 340 10.29 13.46 -10.27
N GLU A 341 11.62 13.43 -10.12
CA GLU A 341 12.48 12.43 -10.76
C GLU A 341 12.86 11.34 -9.77
N SER A 342 12.97 10.09 -10.23
CA SER A 342 13.33 8.97 -9.37
C SER A 342 14.25 8.01 -10.10
N ILE A 343 15.55 8.20 -9.91
CA ILE A 343 16.56 7.27 -10.41
C ILE A 343 16.28 5.84 -9.90
N TYR A 344 15.80 5.70 -8.66
CA TYR A 344 15.46 4.40 -8.10
C TYR A 344 14.29 3.72 -8.84
N TYR A 345 13.16 4.41 -9.03
CA TYR A 345 12.02 3.84 -9.77
C TYR A 345 12.36 3.60 -11.24
N ASP A 346 13.07 4.53 -11.88
CA ASP A 346 13.49 4.39 -13.27
C ASP A 346 14.41 3.17 -13.45
N ASN A 347 15.39 2.98 -12.57
CA ASN A 347 16.25 1.79 -12.59
C ASN A 347 15.48 0.49 -12.32
N LEU A 348 14.52 0.50 -11.39
CA LEU A 348 13.71 -0.67 -11.09
C LEU A 348 12.80 -1.04 -12.26
N PHE A 349 12.09 -0.06 -12.83
CA PHE A 349 11.25 -0.27 -14.00
C PHE A 349 12.07 -0.70 -15.21
N ASN A 350 13.28 -0.17 -15.39
CA ASN A 350 14.18 -0.65 -16.43
C ASN A 350 14.58 -2.12 -16.20
N LYS A 351 14.79 -2.58 -14.97
CA LYS A 351 15.09 -3.99 -14.70
C LYS A 351 13.93 -4.95 -14.98
N ILE A 352 12.69 -4.49 -14.87
CA ILE A 352 11.50 -5.35 -15.04
C ILE A 352 10.94 -5.23 -16.46
N PHE A 353 10.93 -4.03 -17.03
CA PHE A 353 10.21 -3.67 -18.26
C PHE A 353 11.11 -3.22 -19.41
N SER A 354 12.42 -3.48 -19.38
CA SER A 354 13.27 -3.23 -20.57
C SER A 354 13.07 -4.30 -21.63
N GLU A 355 12.89 -3.86 -22.88
CA GLU A 355 12.76 -4.72 -24.06
C GLU A 355 14.13 -5.23 -24.54
N ASN A 356 14.78 -6.06 -23.73
CA ASN A 356 16.03 -6.72 -24.11
C ASN A 356 16.02 -8.19 -23.71
N GLU A 357 16.74 -9.04 -24.45
CA GLU A 357 16.76 -10.50 -24.19
C GLU A 357 17.48 -10.88 -22.88
N ASN A 358 18.28 -9.95 -22.33
CA ASN A 358 18.95 -10.11 -21.04
C ASN A 358 18.00 -9.89 -19.86
N ASN A 359 16.84 -9.26 -20.08
CA ASN A 359 15.80 -9.09 -19.09
C ASN A 359 14.99 -10.40 -19.01
N PRO A 360 15.06 -11.13 -17.87
CA PRO A 360 14.40 -12.41 -17.74
C PRO A 360 12.87 -12.28 -17.77
N PHE A 361 12.30 -11.13 -17.37
CA PHE A 361 10.86 -10.87 -17.48
C PHE A 361 10.44 -10.74 -18.95
N TYR A 362 11.16 -9.92 -19.72
CA TYR A 362 10.86 -9.73 -21.14
C TYR A 362 11.08 -11.01 -21.95
N LYS A 363 12.15 -11.77 -21.64
CA LYS A 363 12.39 -13.09 -22.23
C LYS A 363 11.26 -14.08 -21.96
N ALA A 364 10.76 -14.11 -20.72
CA ALA A 364 9.63 -14.94 -20.33
C ALA A 364 8.34 -14.53 -21.06
N TYR A 365 8.06 -13.23 -21.16
CA TYR A 365 6.96 -12.66 -21.93
C TYR A 365 7.04 -13.04 -23.43
N LEU A 366 8.20 -12.92 -24.06
CA LEU A 366 8.40 -13.31 -25.46
C LEU A 366 8.15 -14.81 -25.66
N LYS A 367 8.59 -15.65 -24.73
CA LYS A 367 8.34 -17.09 -24.76
C LYS A 367 6.84 -17.39 -24.65
N ASP A 368 6.13 -16.74 -23.73
CA ASP A 368 4.67 -16.88 -23.61
C ASP A 368 3.94 -16.43 -24.88
N ARG A 369 4.39 -15.34 -25.54
CA ARG A 369 3.85 -14.92 -26.85
C ARG A 369 4.09 -15.95 -27.95
N GLN A 370 5.30 -16.50 -28.04
CA GLN A 370 5.64 -17.54 -29.02
C GLN A 370 4.79 -18.81 -28.82
N GLU A 371 4.57 -19.18 -27.56
CA GLU A 371 3.72 -20.30 -27.16
C GLU A 371 2.22 -19.98 -27.27
N LYS A 372 1.85 -18.77 -27.73
CA LYS A 372 0.48 -18.27 -27.88
C LYS A 372 -0.33 -18.31 -26.56
N LYS A 373 0.34 -18.12 -25.42
CA LYS A 373 -0.32 -17.98 -24.12
C LYS A 373 -0.91 -16.58 -24.00
N SER A 374 -2.21 -16.46 -24.24
CA SER A 374 -2.94 -15.20 -24.12
C SER A 374 -3.59 -15.10 -22.74
N ALA A 375 -2.91 -14.43 -21.81
CA ALA A 375 -3.41 -14.16 -20.47
C ALA A 375 -3.34 -12.67 -20.16
N GLN A 376 -4.23 -12.17 -19.30
CA GLN A 376 -4.31 -10.75 -18.95
C GLN A 376 -3.01 -10.18 -18.38
N HIS A 377 -2.23 -10.98 -17.66
CA HIS A 377 -0.92 -10.54 -17.17
C HIS A 377 0.08 -10.25 -18.30
N ASN A 378 0.01 -10.96 -19.43
CA ASN A 378 0.82 -10.66 -20.62
C ASN A 378 0.42 -9.30 -21.22
N TYR A 379 -0.88 -9.01 -21.33
CA TYR A 379 -1.37 -7.71 -21.81
C TYR A 379 -0.99 -6.57 -20.85
N ASN A 380 -1.15 -6.78 -19.54
CA ASN A 380 -0.79 -5.77 -18.54
C ASN A 380 0.73 -5.49 -18.55
N PHE A 381 1.55 -6.53 -18.72
CA PHE A 381 2.99 -6.39 -18.88
C PHE A 381 3.35 -5.63 -20.16
N GLU A 382 2.69 -5.92 -21.29
CA GLU A 382 2.88 -5.21 -22.56
C GLU A 382 2.56 -3.72 -22.45
N ILE A 383 1.46 -3.36 -21.77
CA ILE A 383 1.14 -1.95 -21.48
C ILE A 383 2.22 -1.30 -20.60
N MET A 384 2.76 -2.03 -19.62
CA MET A 384 3.84 -1.54 -18.76
C MET A 384 5.19 -1.38 -19.47
N LEU A 385 5.42 -1.98 -20.65
CA LEU A 385 6.62 -1.70 -21.46
C LEU A 385 6.64 -0.25 -21.96
N ASN A 386 5.47 0.36 -22.14
CA ASN A 386 5.36 1.75 -22.59
C ASN A 386 5.95 2.73 -21.55
N LYS A 387 6.89 3.57 -21.98
CA LYS A 387 7.57 4.53 -21.09
C LYS A 387 6.63 5.59 -20.51
N ASN A 388 5.62 6.05 -21.24
CA ASN A 388 4.66 7.02 -20.71
C ASN A 388 3.82 6.40 -19.58
N VAL A 389 3.43 5.13 -19.71
CA VAL A 389 2.76 4.38 -18.64
C VAL A 389 3.66 4.29 -17.41
N GLN A 390 4.93 3.93 -17.58
CA GLN A 390 5.90 3.90 -16.47
C GLN A 390 6.02 5.28 -15.79
N GLN A 391 6.05 6.38 -16.56
CA GLN A 391 6.07 7.73 -16.00
C GLN A 391 4.80 8.06 -15.21
N THR A 392 3.62 7.66 -15.70
CA THR A 392 2.36 7.84 -14.95
C THR A 392 2.34 7.05 -13.65
N ILE A 393 2.81 5.79 -13.67
CA ILE A 393 2.90 4.97 -12.44
C ILE A 393 3.89 5.62 -11.46
N LYS A 394 5.03 6.11 -11.93
CA LYS A 394 5.99 6.88 -11.11
C LYS A 394 5.34 8.12 -10.49
N TYR A 395 4.64 8.91 -11.30
CA TYR A 395 3.90 10.08 -10.85
C TYR A 395 2.90 9.73 -9.74
N LEU A 396 2.11 8.67 -9.91
CA LEU A 396 1.16 8.20 -8.90
C LEU A 396 1.86 7.76 -7.60
N LEU A 397 2.94 6.98 -7.68
CA LEU A 397 3.71 6.54 -6.51
C LEU A 397 4.25 7.73 -5.70
N ILE A 398 4.79 8.73 -6.39
CA ILE A 398 5.31 9.95 -5.76
C ILE A 398 4.19 10.79 -5.16
N ARG A 399 3.10 10.97 -5.91
CA ARG A 399 1.91 11.69 -5.45
C ARG A 399 1.31 11.04 -4.21
N THR A 400 1.30 9.71 -4.10
CA THR A 400 0.82 9.03 -2.89
C THR A 400 1.72 9.25 -1.67
N GLN A 401 3.03 9.34 -1.85
CA GLN A 401 3.97 9.69 -0.79
C GLN A 401 3.72 11.11 -0.27
N ILE A 402 3.45 12.06 -1.17
CA ILE A 402 3.25 13.48 -0.82
C ILE A 402 1.85 13.73 -0.24
N GLU A 403 0.78 13.25 -0.90
CA GLU A 403 -0.58 13.56 -0.47
C GLU A 403 -1.03 12.73 0.73
N TYR A 404 -0.56 11.48 0.85
CA TYR A 404 -1.05 10.52 1.85
C TYR A 404 0.01 10.09 2.86
N LYS A 405 1.26 10.57 2.75
CA LYS A 405 2.39 10.20 3.63
C LYS A 405 2.66 8.69 3.63
N ASN A 406 2.38 8.02 2.51
CA ASN A 406 2.63 6.59 2.36
C ASN A 406 4.12 6.33 2.15
N ILE A 407 4.83 5.82 3.15
CA ILE A 407 6.21 5.37 2.96
C ILE A 407 6.20 4.08 2.13
N ILE A 408 6.93 4.08 1.01
CA ILE A 408 6.98 2.93 0.08
C ILE A 408 8.33 2.23 0.23
N SER A 409 8.31 1.07 0.88
CA SER A 409 9.49 0.21 0.95
C SER A 409 9.71 -0.53 -0.38
N THR A 410 10.92 -1.07 -0.60
CA THR A 410 11.22 -1.87 -1.80
C THR A 410 10.29 -3.07 -1.94
N ARG A 411 10.01 -3.73 -0.82
CA ARG A 411 9.11 -4.89 -0.78
C ARG A 411 7.69 -4.50 -1.20
N ALA A 412 7.16 -3.43 -0.61
CA ALA A 412 5.84 -2.92 -0.97
C ALA A 412 5.75 -2.51 -2.45
N LEU A 413 6.84 -1.96 -3.01
CA LEU A 413 6.92 -1.62 -4.42
C LEU A 413 6.92 -2.85 -5.34
N PHE A 414 7.67 -3.91 -5.00
CA PHE A 414 7.62 -5.16 -5.76
C PHE A 414 6.23 -5.79 -5.74
N ASN A 415 5.63 -5.86 -4.55
CA ASN A 415 4.27 -6.39 -4.43
C ASN A 415 3.25 -5.52 -5.18
N PHE A 416 3.41 -4.20 -5.18
CA PHE A 416 2.60 -3.30 -6.00
C PHE A 416 2.74 -3.58 -7.50
N ILE A 417 3.96 -3.78 -8.01
CA ILE A 417 4.20 -4.12 -9.42
C ILE A 417 3.51 -5.45 -9.77
N TYR A 418 3.62 -6.46 -8.90
CA TYR A 418 2.91 -7.72 -9.05
C TYR A 418 1.39 -7.50 -9.11
N ASP A 419 0.83 -6.74 -8.17
CA ASP A 419 -0.61 -6.52 -8.03
C ASP A 419 -1.27 -5.78 -9.20
N ILE A 420 -0.51 -4.92 -9.90
CA ILE A 420 -1.02 -4.18 -11.06
C ILE A 420 -0.85 -4.96 -12.38
N ILE A 421 -0.05 -6.02 -12.40
CA ILE A 421 0.15 -6.87 -13.59
C ILE A 421 -0.67 -8.15 -13.49
N VAL A 422 -0.66 -8.81 -12.34
CA VAL A 422 -1.23 -10.14 -12.14
C VAL A 422 -2.63 -10.01 -11.52
N PRO A 423 -3.70 -10.32 -12.27
CA PRO A 423 -5.05 -10.31 -11.74
C PRO A 423 -5.26 -11.44 -10.72
N SER A 424 -6.12 -11.20 -9.72
CA SER A 424 -6.61 -12.26 -8.84
C SER A 424 -7.47 -13.26 -9.63
N GLU A 425 -7.63 -14.48 -9.10
CA GLU A 425 -8.47 -15.52 -9.70
C GLU A 425 -9.89 -14.99 -10.04
N ASP A 426 -10.50 -14.22 -9.14
CA ASP A 426 -11.84 -13.64 -9.37
C ASP A 426 -11.90 -12.58 -10.47
N ALA A 427 -10.76 -11.97 -10.80
CA ALA A 427 -10.64 -10.91 -11.80
C ALA A 427 -10.12 -11.43 -13.14
N LYS A 428 -9.60 -12.67 -13.20
CA LYS A 428 -9.17 -13.31 -14.44
C LYS A 428 -10.33 -13.31 -15.44
N GLU A 429 -10.01 -13.01 -16.68
CA GLU A 429 -10.93 -12.97 -17.82
C GLU A 429 -12.04 -11.91 -17.74
N LYS A 430 -12.09 -11.11 -16.65
CA LYS A 430 -12.97 -9.94 -16.52
C LYS A 430 -12.22 -8.67 -16.87
N ILE A 431 -12.94 -7.63 -17.25
CA ILE A 431 -12.31 -6.32 -17.50
C ILE A 431 -11.54 -5.77 -16.29
N THR A 432 -11.97 -6.15 -15.09
CA THR A 432 -11.31 -5.79 -13.83
C THR A 432 -9.91 -6.40 -13.68
N GLY A 433 -9.55 -7.37 -14.52
CA GLY A 433 -8.22 -7.98 -14.57
C GLY A 433 -7.20 -7.19 -15.42
N PHE A 434 -7.60 -6.10 -16.07
CA PHE A 434 -6.67 -5.23 -16.81
C PHE A 434 -6.05 -4.14 -15.92
N LEU A 435 -4.82 -3.75 -16.24
CA LEU A 435 -3.99 -2.76 -15.53
C LEU A 435 -4.75 -1.53 -15.00
N PRO A 436 -5.52 -0.77 -15.81
CA PRO A 436 -6.24 0.41 -15.30
C PRO A 436 -7.23 0.08 -14.18
N TYR A 437 -7.86 -1.09 -14.20
CA TYR A 437 -8.79 -1.49 -13.15
C TYR A 437 -8.06 -2.06 -11.94
N LEU A 438 -7.01 -2.85 -12.16
CA LEU A 438 -6.15 -3.35 -11.08
C LEU A 438 -5.54 -2.19 -10.28
N LEU A 439 -5.14 -1.11 -10.95
CA LEU A 439 -4.51 0.06 -10.36
C LEU A 439 -5.48 0.90 -9.50
N PHE A 440 -6.70 1.13 -9.98
CA PHE A 440 -7.62 2.09 -9.35
C PHE A 440 -8.74 1.47 -8.52
N GLU A 441 -9.11 0.19 -8.73
CA GLU A 441 -10.24 -0.44 -8.03
C GLU A 441 -9.82 -1.35 -6.86
N ASN A 442 -8.61 -1.90 -6.88
CA ASN A 442 -8.12 -2.86 -5.88
C ASN A 442 -7.60 -2.19 -4.58
N LYS A 443 -8.37 -1.26 -4.02
CA LYS A 443 -7.98 -0.47 -2.84
C LYS A 443 -7.67 -1.32 -1.58
N GLU A 444 -8.16 -2.55 -1.52
CA GLU A 444 -8.04 -3.43 -0.35
C GLU A 444 -6.75 -4.28 -0.37
N LYS A 445 -6.08 -4.38 -1.53
CA LYS A 445 -4.88 -5.23 -1.66
C LYS A 445 -3.66 -4.68 -0.94
N SER A 446 -3.46 -3.36 -0.99
CA SER A 446 -2.29 -2.73 -0.37
C SER A 446 -2.53 -1.26 0.01
N PRO A 447 -1.78 -0.71 0.98
CA PRO A 447 -1.85 0.72 1.32
C PRO A 447 -1.56 1.65 0.13
N ILE A 448 -0.67 1.22 -0.78
CA ILE A 448 -0.33 1.94 -2.02
C ILE A 448 -1.57 2.02 -2.91
N LEU A 449 -2.20 0.89 -3.23
CA LEU A 449 -3.40 0.85 -4.08
C LEU A 449 -4.58 1.56 -3.45
N ASN A 450 -4.73 1.49 -2.12
CA ASN A 450 -5.74 2.29 -1.40
C ASN A 450 -5.58 3.79 -1.69
N SER A 451 -4.35 4.28 -1.72
CA SER A 451 -4.09 5.70 -1.93
C SER A 451 -4.16 6.09 -3.40
N ILE A 452 -3.72 5.22 -4.31
CA ILE A 452 -3.89 5.42 -5.76
C ILE A 452 -5.37 5.42 -6.14
N SER A 453 -6.23 4.61 -5.51
CA SER A 453 -7.67 4.61 -5.77
C SER A 453 -8.34 5.98 -5.54
N LYS A 454 -7.79 6.79 -4.61
CA LYS A 454 -8.25 8.16 -4.34
C LYS A 454 -7.78 9.16 -5.40
N LEU A 455 -6.77 8.78 -6.19
CA LEU A 455 -6.21 9.54 -7.31
C LEU A 455 -6.79 9.09 -8.66
N ASP A 456 -7.85 8.28 -8.67
CA ASP A 456 -8.50 7.83 -9.90
C ASP A 456 -8.98 9.03 -10.73
N PRO A 457 -8.55 9.15 -12.00
CA PRO A 457 -8.95 10.26 -12.87
C PRO A 457 -10.46 10.37 -13.08
N VAL A 458 -11.23 9.32 -12.81
CA VAL A 458 -12.71 9.35 -12.83
C VAL A 458 -13.30 10.33 -11.81
N ASN A 459 -12.56 10.67 -10.75
CA ASN A 459 -13.01 11.62 -9.74
C ASN A 459 -12.74 13.09 -10.11
N ILE A 460 -12.06 13.35 -11.22
CA ILE A 460 -11.75 14.71 -11.67
C ILE A 460 -13.00 15.31 -12.32
N GLN A 461 -13.42 16.47 -11.81
CA GLN A 461 -14.55 17.22 -12.34
C GLN A 461 -14.07 18.53 -12.96
N ASN A 462 -14.23 18.66 -14.27
CA ASN A 462 -14.00 19.91 -14.98
C ASN A 462 -14.83 19.94 -16.28
N ASN A 463 -15.01 21.15 -16.82
CA ASN A 463 -15.84 21.39 -18.00
C ASN A 463 -15.40 20.57 -19.23
N GLN A 464 -14.10 20.28 -19.39
CA GLN A 464 -13.59 19.52 -20.54
C GLN A 464 -14.00 18.04 -20.45
N ILE A 465 -13.91 17.45 -19.25
CA ILE A 465 -14.36 16.06 -19.00
C ILE A 465 -15.87 15.95 -19.19
N ASP A 466 -16.65 16.95 -18.74
CA ASP A 466 -18.11 16.96 -18.92
C ASP A 466 -18.49 17.02 -20.41
N GLN A 467 -17.81 17.86 -21.19
CA GLN A 467 -18.00 17.92 -22.65
C GLN A 467 -17.64 16.59 -23.32
N LEU A 468 -16.50 16.00 -22.97
CA LEU A 468 -16.09 14.69 -23.47
C LEU A 468 -17.10 13.60 -23.13
N ASN A 469 -17.67 13.62 -21.93
CA ASN A 469 -18.68 12.66 -21.51
C ASN A 469 -19.94 12.75 -22.40
N ILE A 470 -20.40 13.96 -22.69
CA ILE A 470 -21.54 14.22 -23.59
C ILE A 470 -21.21 13.75 -25.02
N GLU A 471 -20.01 14.05 -25.52
CA GLU A 471 -19.58 13.62 -26.85
C GLU A 471 -19.51 12.09 -26.99
N LEU A 472 -18.93 11.40 -26.01
CA LEU A 472 -18.82 9.95 -25.99
C LEU A 472 -20.16 9.25 -25.76
N TYR A 473 -21.12 9.90 -25.09
CA TYR A 473 -22.47 9.35 -24.91
C TYR A 473 -23.29 9.39 -26.21
N ASN A 474 -23.16 10.47 -26.98
CA ASN A 474 -23.96 10.72 -28.18
C ASN A 474 -23.35 10.15 -29.47
N THR A 475 -22.18 9.51 -29.41
CA THR A 475 -21.53 8.95 -30.60
C THR A 475 -22.20 7.64 -31.05
N ASN A 476 -22.41 7.52 -32.37
CA ASN A 476 -22.90 6.27 -32.98
C ASN A 476 -21.82 5.19 -33.06
N ASN A 477 -20.55 5.57 -32.99
CA ASN A 477 -19.41 4.64 -33.01
C ASN A 477 -18.41 5.04 -31.92
N TYR A 478 -18.52 4.38 -30.77
CA TYR A 478 -17.68 4.64 -29.61
C TYR A 478 -16.21 4.33 -29.88
N LEU A 479 -15.90 3.18 -30.49
CA LEU A 479 -14.52 2.76 -30.73
C LEU A 479 -13.77 3.72 -31.68
N GLU A 480 -14.39 4.11 -32.79
CA GLU A 480 -13.78 5.08 -33.72
C GLU A 480 -13.58 6.46 -33.06
N LYS A 481 -14.55 6.92 -32.28
CA LYS A 481 -14.43 8.19 -31.55
C LYS A 481 -13.31 8.12 -30.52
N VAL A 482 -13.24 7.06 -29.71
CA VAL A 482 -12.16 6.85 -28.74
C VAL A 482 -10.80 6.77 -29.42
N LYS A 483 -10.69 6.01 -30.51
CA LYS A 483 -9.45 5.88 -31.31
C LYS A 483 -8.87 7.23 -31.71
N SER A 484 -9.71 8.22 -32.02
CA SER A 484 -9.26 9.57 -32.38
C SER A 484 -8.53 10.33 -31.25
N TYR A 485 -8.67 9.90 -29.98
CA TYR A 485 -8.01 10.52 -28.83
C TYR A 485 -6.68 9.84 -28.44
N PHE A 486 -6.30 8.76 -29.11
CA PHE A 486 -5.07 8.01 -28.83
C PHE A 486 -4.12 8.08 -30.02
N VAL A 487 -2.81 8.01 -29.76
CA VAL A 487 -1.82 7.78 -30.81
C VAL A 487 -2.05 6.35 -31.35
N PRO A 488 -1.91 6.08 -32.68
CA PRO A 488 -2.26 4.77 -33.25
C PRO A 488 -1.64 3.56 -32.52
N VAL A 489 -0.35 3.63 -32.18
CA VAL A 489 0.37 2.57 -31.45
C VAL A 489 -0.19 2.38 -30.02
N GLU A 490 -0.57 3.46 -29.34
CA GLU A 490 -1.19 3.38 -28.01
C GLU A 490 -2.57 2.73 -28.08
N PHE A 491 -3.36 3.09 -29.09
CA PHE A 491 -4.69 2.51 -29.28
C PHE A 491 -4.62 1.02 -29.57
N GLU A 492 -3.67 0.56 -30.41
CA GLU A 492 -3.47 -0.86 -30.71
C GLU A 492 -3.22 -1.68 -29.43
N LEU A 493 -2.43 -1.15 -28.48
CA LEU A 493 -2.15 -1.80 -27.20
C LEU A 493 -3.40 -2.00 -26.33
N VAL A 494 -4.39 -1.11 -26.41
CA VAL A 494 -5.54 -1.10 -25.49
C VAL A 494 -6.88 -1.35 -26.17
N ASN A 495 -6.89 -1.53 -27.48
CA ASN A 495 -8.11 -1.79 -28.25
C ASN A 495 -8.88 -3.00 -27.72
N GLN A 496 -8.17 -4.04 -27.26
CA GLN A 496 -8.82 -5.20 -26.65
C GLN A 496 -9.57 -4.86 -25.36
N ILE A 497 -9.07 -3.90 -24.55
CA ILE A 497 -9.75 -3.46 -23.33
C ILE A 497 -11.06 -2.76 -23.71
N PHE A 498 -11.03 -1.85 -24.68
CA PHE A 498 -12.22 -1.16 -25.16
C PHE A 498 -13.22 -2.11 -25.84
N SER A 499 -12.73 -3.07 -26.62
CA SER A 499 -13.57 -4.09 -27.28
C SER A 499 -14.22 -5.05 -26.28
N SER A 500 -13.59 -5.26 -25.11
CA SER A 500 -14.13 -6.09 -24.03
C SER A 500 -15.24 -5.39 -23.25
N ILE A 501 -15.38 -4.07 -23.39
CA ILE A 501 -16.52 -3.33 -22.85
C ILE A 501 -17.63 -3.41 -23.89
N GLY A 502 -18.70 -4.15 -23.59
CA GLY A 502 -19.86 -4.24 -24.48
C GLY A 502 -20.41 -2.86 -24.85
N SER A 503 -21.35 -2.83 -25.79
CA SER A 503 -22.14 -1.64 -26.12
C SER A 503 -23.60 -1.98 -25.83
N GLU A 504 -24.36 -1.04 -25.23
CA GLU A 504 -25.84 -0.91 -25.30
C GLU A 504 -26.56 -0.46 -24.01
N ASN A 505 -25.90 -0.19 -22.86
CA ASN A 505 -26.62 0.30 -21.66
C ASN A 505 -25.93 1.46 -20.91
N ILE A 506 -26.67 2.22 -20.08
CA ILE A 506 -26.15 3.34 -19.26
C ILE A 506 -25.02 2.88 -18.32
N LYS A 507 -25.16 1.69 -17.71
CA LYS A 507 -24.10 1.08 -16.88
C LYS A 507 -22.82 0.83 -17.69
N THR A 508 -22.99 0.57 -18.99
CA THR A 508 -21.90 0.34 -19.93
C THR A 508 -21.22 1.65 -20.33
N HIS A 509 -21.97 2.73 -20.53
CA HIS A 509 -21.40 4.08 -20.77
C HIS A 509 -20.51 4.53 -19.60
N LYS A 510 -20.96 4.36 -18.36
CA LYS A 510 -20.14 4.69 -17.18
C LYS A 510 -18.81 3.92 -17.18
N LYS A 511 -18.85 2.62 -17.48
CA LYS A 511 -17.65 1.78 -17.58
C LYS A 511 -16.74 2.18 -18.74
N ASN A 512 -17.32 2.53 -19.87
CA ASN A 512 -16.62 3.07 -21.05
C ASN A 512 -15.88 4.36 -20.71
N MET A 513 -16.58 5.34 -20.13
CA MET A 513 -16.00 6.61 -19.72
C MET A 513 -14.90 6.40 -18.67
N SER A 514 -15.12 5.55 -17.68
CA SER A 514 -14.09 5.22 -16.69
C SER A 514 -12.86 4.56 -17.30
N GLY A 515 -13.05 3.59 -18.21
CA GLY A 515 -11.95 2.96 -18.94
C GLY A 515 -11.18 3.96 -19.79
N PHE A 516 -11.89 4.83 -20.51
CA PHE A 516 -11.32 5.91 -21.31
C PHE A 516 -10.46 6.86 -20.46
N LEU A 517 -11.01 7.43 -19.38
CA LEU A 517 -10.29 8.38 -18.53
C LEU A 517 -9.05 7.73 -17.91
N ARG A 518 -9.17 6.51 -17.39
CA ARG A 518 -8.04 5.79 -16.77
C ARG A 518 -6.95 5.46 -17.79
N LEU A 519 -7.30 4.97 -18.98
CA LEU A 519 -6.33 4.67 -20.03
C LEU A 519 -5.68 5.94 -20.57
N LYS A 520 -6.45 6.99 -20.86
CA LYS A 520 -5.92 8.26 -21.33
C LYS A 520 -4.96 8.88 -20.30
N PHE A 521 -5.30 8.78 -19.01
CA PHE A 521 -4.43 9.20 -17.92
C PHE A 521 -3.16 8.34 -17.84
N LEU A 522 -3.26 7.02 -17.97
CA LEU A 522 -2.10 6.11 -17.96
C LEU A 522 -1.08 6.47 -19.05
N PHE A 523 -1.53 6.77 -20.27
CA PHE A 523 -0.61 7.17 -21.35
C PHE A 523 -0.16 8.64 -21.27
N ASN A 524 -0.91 9.52 -20.60
CA ASN A 524 -0.51 10.92 -20.44
C ASN A 524 -1.15 11.57 -19.21
N TYR A 525 -0.51 11.42 -18.06
CA TYR A 525 -0.99 12.01 -16.81
C TYR A 525 -0.90 13.55 -16.79
N ASN A 526 -0.02 14.14 -17.62
CA ASN A 526 0.17 15.58 -17.76
C ASN A 526 -0.79 16.23 -18.76
N HIS A 527 -1.72 15.46 -19.33
CA HIS A 527 -2.72 15.99 -20.25
C HIS A 527 -3.60 17.04 -19.55
N GLU A 528 -3.99 18.10 -20.25
CA GLU A 528 -4.75 19.23 -19.69
C GLU A 528 -6.04 18.79 -18.96
N LEU A 529 -6.71 17.76 -19.48
CA LEU A 529 -7.87 17.10 -18.87
C LEU A 529 -7.67 16.71 -17.40
N PHE A 530 -6.43 16.43 -16.97
CA PHE A 530 -6.10 15.90 -15.65
C PHE A 530 -5.30 16.90 -14.81
N ALA A 531 -5.17 18.16 -15.25
CA ALA A 531 -4.35 19.15 -14.58
C ALA A 531 -4.86 19.46 -13.15
N ASP A 532 -4.04 19.16 -12.14
CA ASP A 532 -4.30 19.51 -10.74
C ASP A 532 -3.47 20.74 -10.35
N LYS A 533 -4.11 21.91 -10.41
CA LYS A 533 -3.45 23.19 -10.08
C LYS A 533 -2.95 23.22 -8.64
N SER A 534 -3.64 22.57 -7.70
CA SER A 534 -3.24 22.62 -6.28
C SER A 534 -1.98 21.80 -6.06
N TYR A 535 -1.97 20.58 -6.60
CA TYR A 535 -0.79 19.71 -6.55
C TYR A 535 0.44 20.37 -7.21
N ASN A 536 0.29 20.85 -8.44
CA ASN A 536 1.41 21.45 -9.18
C ASN A 536 1.97 22.70 -8.48
N THR A 537 1.10 23.56 -7.93
CA THR A 537 1.54 24.74 -7.17
C THR A 537 2.31 24.36 -5.90
N PHE A 538 1.90 23.30 -5.20
CA PHE A 538 2.62 22.82 -4.03
C PHE A 538 3.99 22.24 -4.38
N MET A 539 4.07 21.47 -5.46
CA MET A 539 5.33 20.91 -5.96
C MET A 539 6.33 22.01 -6.34
N GLU A 540 5.85 23.09 -6.96
CA GLU A 540 6.67 24.26 -7.24
C GLU A 540 7.24 24.87 -5.96
N TYR A 541 6.41 25.09 -4.93
CA TYR A 541 6.90 25.60 -3.65
C TYR A 541 7.91 24.68 -2.96
N LEU A 542 7.72 23.36 -3.03
CA LEU A 542 8.70 22.39 -2.53
C LEU A 542 10.03 22.46 -3.28
N SER A 543 9.99 22.63 -4.60
CA SER A 543 11.20 22.77 -5.41
C SER A 543 11.96 24.04 -5.07
N LEU A 544 11.25 25.18 -5.01
CA LEU A 544 11.81 26.48 -4.66
C LEU A 544 12.40 26.49 -3.24
N SER A 545 11.68 25.91 -2.27
CA SER A 545 12.14 25.87 -0.88
C SER A 545 13.43 25.05 -0.71
N LYS A 546 13.59 23.94 -1.46
CA LYS A 546 14.82 23.13 -1.45
C LYS A 546 16.03 23.87 -2.01
N LYS A 547 15.82 24.78 -2.96
CA LYS A 547 16.89 25.62 -3.54
C LYS A 547 17.23 26.84 -2.70
N GLY A 548 16.49 27.08 -1.61
CA GLY A 548 16.60 28.33 -0.84
C GLY A 548 16.04 29.55 -1.57
N GLU A 549 15.19 29.34 -2.58
CA GLU A 549 14.55 30.41 -3.34
C GLU A 549 13.32 30.96 -2.60
N SER A 550 12.86 32.15 -3.02
CA SER A 550 11.75 32.83 -2.36
C SER A 550 10.42 32.13 -2.58
N ILE A 551 9.78 31.73 -1.49
CA ILE A 551 8.40 31.19 -1.46
C ILE A 551 7.40 32.19 -0.87
N ASN A 552 7.60 33.48 -1.13
CA ASN A 552 6.73 34.57 -0.65
C ASN A 552 5.23 34.36 -0.93
N PRO A 553 4.80 33.81 -2.09
CA PRO A 553 3.38 33.54 -2.33
C PRO A 553 2.78 32.51 -1.35
N LEU A 554 3.54 31.48 -0.98
CA LEU A 554 3.12 30.51 0.05
C LEU A 554 3.09 31.16 1.43
N ALA A 555 4.09 31.97 1.76
CA ALA A 555 4.12 32.68 3.04
C ALA A 555 2.94 33.65 3.18
N ALA A 556 2.61 34.38 2.11
CA ALA A 556 1.43 35.23 2.05
C ALA A 556 0.13 34.42 2.17
N LEU A 557 0.03 33.25 1.52
CA LEU A 557 -1.13 32.36 1.66
C LEU A 557 -1.35 31.95 3.13
N VAL A 558 -0.29 31.51 3.82
CA VAL A 558 -0.36 31.12 5.24
C VAL A 558 -0.76 32.30 6.12
N ARG A 559 -0.08 33.45 5.97
CA ARG A 559 -0.41 34.69 6.69
C ARG A 559 -1.87 35.09 6.49
N ASP A 560 -2.32 35.16 5.25
CA ASP A 560 -3.68 35.62 4.94
C ASP A 560 -4.73 34.61 5.45
N SER A 561 -4.39 33.32 5.46
CA SER A 561 -5.28 32.25 5.95
C SER A 561 -5.54 32.31 7.46
N VAL A 562 -4.64 32.90 8.26
CA VAL A 562 -4.86 33.10 9.70
C VAL A 562 -6.18 33.84 9.95
N TYR A 563 -6.43 34.91 9.19
CA TYR A 563 -7.65 35.72 9.33
C TYR A 563 -8.91 35.01 8.82
N ILE A 564 -8.78 34.11 7.84
CA ILE A 564 -9.90 33.31 7.33
C ILE A 564 -10.29 32.21 8.33
N TRP A 565 -9.32 31.67 9.07
CA TRP A 565 -9.51 30.48 9.90
C TRP A 565 -10.54 30.68 11.02
N ASN A 566 -10.42 31.78 11.78
CA ASN A 566 -11.40 32.15 12.82
C ASN A 566 -12.35 33.27 12.39
N GLY A 567 -12.20 33.77 11.16
CA GLY A 567 -12.92 34.93 10.66
C GLY A 567 -12.30 36.25 11.12
N SER A 568 -12.64 37.30 10.39
CA SER A 568 -12.04 38.62 10.55
C SER A 568 -13.10 39.71 10.31
N PRO A 569 -13.34 40.62 11.28
CA PRO A 569 -14.27 41.73 11.10
C PRO A 569 -13.66 42.88 10.29
N LYS A 570 -12.33 42.99 10.31
CA LYS A 570 -11.56 44.09 9.69
C LYS A 570 -10.17 43.55 9.34
N LYS A 571 -9.53 44.14 8.34
CA LYS A 571 -8.15 43.76 7.94
C LYS A 571 -7.24 43.69 9.18
N TYR A 572 -6.44 42.63 9.26
CA TYR A 572 -5.54 42.32 10.37
C TYR A 572 -6.19 42.01 11.72
N HIS A 573 -7.52 41.98 11.84
CA HIS A 573 -8.20 41.65 13.09
C HIS A 573 -8.70 40.20 13.06
N LEU A 574 -8.33 39.41 14.07
CA LEU A 574 -8.70 37.99 14.18
C LEU A 574 -9.63 37.77 15.37
N PHE A 575 -10.75 37.06 15.18
CA PHE A 575 -11.60 36.64 16.30
C PHE A 575 -10.89 35.61 17.20
N ILE A 576 -10.90 35.85 18.51
CA ILE A 576 -10.20 35.02 19.52
C ILE A 576 -11.14 34.11 20.31
N ASN A 577 -12.44 34.43 20.39
CA ASN A 577 -13.41 33.69 21.20
C ASN A 577 -14.52 33.01 20.36
N SER A 578 -14.26 32.76 19.07
CA SER A 578 -15.25 32.20 18.13
C SER A 578 -15.80 30.83 18.54
N LYS A 579 -15.10 30.10 19.43
CA LYS A 579 -15.52 28.78 19.93
C LYS A 579 -16.61 28.83 21.02
N HIS A 580 -16.83 29.98 21.66
CA HIS A 580 -17.87 30.14 22.68
C HIS A 580 -19.18 30.62 22.06
N ALA A 581 -19.96 29.67 21.53
CA ALA A 581 -21.26 29.94 20.92
C ALA A 581 -22.24 30.64 21.87
N THR A 582 -22.08 30.44 23.19
CA THR A 582 -22.95 31.01 24.25
C THR A 582 -22.60 32.44 24.66
N ALA A 583 -21.45 32.97 24.24
CA ALA A 583 -21.12 34.36 24.52
C ALA A 583 -21.91 35.27 23.57
N SER A 584 -22.64 36.25 24.12
CA SER A 584 -23.34 37.31 23.36
C SER A 584 -22.40 38.21 22.57
N VAL A 585 -21.09 38.12 22.84
CA VAL A 585 -20.07 38.99 22.28
C VAL A 585 -18.94 38.17 21.67
N ALA A 586 -18.46 38.57 20.48
CA ALA A 586 -17.20 38.10 19.90
C ALA A 586 -16.12 39.18 19.99
N ILE A 587 -14.89 38.81 20.32
CA ILE A 587 -13.75 39.71 20.46
C ILE A 587 -12.76 39.40 19.36
N ALA A 588 -12.27 40.42 18.68
CA ALA A 588 -11.22 40.36 17.69
C ALA A 588 -10.05 41.27 18.04
N VAL A 589 -8.83 40.80 17.79
CA VAL A 589 -7.59 41.49 18.13
C VAL A 589 -6.73 41.68 16.89
N GLU A 590 -5.98 42.78 16.82
CA GLU A 590 -5.14 43.11 15.66
C GLU A 590 -3.85 42.28 15.60
N ILE A 591 -3.77 41.25 14.76
CA ILE A 591 -2.58 40.41 14.61
C ILE A 591 -1.87 40.81 13.31
N ILE A 592 -0.58 41.17 13.39
CA ILE A 592 0.23 41.45 12.20
C ILE A 592 1.42 40.48 12.22
N LEU A 593 1.44 39.57 11.25
CA LEU A 593 2.49 38.56 11.11
C LEU A 593 3.51 38.97 10.06
N ASN A 594 4.77 38.97 10.47
CA ASN A 594 5.93 39.22 9.62
C ASN A 594 6.61 37.90 9.30
N PHE A 595 6.75 37.59 8.01
CA PHE A 595 7.49 36.40 7.56
C PHE A 595 8.98 36.59 7.84
N ARG A 596 9.60 35.62 8.52
CA ARG A 596 11.01 35.63 8.91
C ARG A 596 11.87 34.77 7.98
N GLY A 597 11.30 33.75 7.35
CA GLY A 597 12.01 32.89 6.42
C GLY A 597 11.53 31.44 6.45
N VAL A 598 12.21 30.62 5.66
CA VAL A 598 12.07 29.17 5.63
C VAL A 598 13.16 28.58 6.51
N ILE A 599 12.78 27.72 7.46
CA ILE A 599 13.75 27.10 8.38
C ILE A 599 14.36 25.86 7.73
N ALA A 600 13.50 25.00 7.19
CA ALA A 600 13.90 23.74 6.58
C ALA A 600 12.83 23.27 5.59
N THR A 601 13.27 22.45 4.63
CA THR A 601 12.38 21.57 3.87
C THR A 601 12.67 20.14 4.31
N ASN A 602 11.71 19.47 4.94
CA ASN A 602 11.94 18.10 5.39
C ASN A 602 11.93 17.16 4.17
N ASN A 603 13.08 16.55 3.88
CA ASN A 603 13.24 15.65 2.74
C ASN A 603 12.45 14.34 2.87
N THR A 604 12.09 13.93 4.09
CA THR A 604 11.34 12.68 4.32
C THR A 604 9.83 12.83 4.14
N ASN A 605 9.30 13.90 4.70
CA ASN A 605 7.85 14.11 4.79
C ASN A 605 7.34 15.14 3.78
N TYR A 606 8.23 15.78 3.01
CA TYR A 606 7.91 16.80 2.00
C TYR A 606 7.09 17.96 2.56
N ASN A 607 7.48 18.41 3.75
CA ASN A 607 6.86 19.52 4.45
C ASN A 607 7.75 20.77 4.37
N ILE A 608 7.11 21.93 4.35
CA ILE A 608 7.78 23.23 4.33
C ILE A 608 7.61 23.88 5.70
N LEU A 609 8.70 24.12 6.42
CA LEU A 609 8.68 24.76 7.73
C LEU A 609 8.89 26.28 7.57
N LEU A 610 7.86 27.05 7.91
CA LEU A 610 7.85 28.51 7.80
C LEU A 610 7.95 29.17 9.17
N LYS A 611 8.62 30.32 9.21
CA LYS A 611 8.84 31.09 10.43
C LYS A 611 8.19 32.47 10.34
N TYR A 612 7.48 32.85 11.38
CA TYR A 612 6.84 34.16 11.51
C TYR A 612 7.16 34.81 12.85
N ALA A 613 7.11 36.13 12.92
CA ALA A 613 7.05 36.87 14.17
C ALA A 613 5.83 37.77 14.17
N GLU A 614 5.20 37.93 15.34
CA GLU A 614 4.13 38.89 15.51
C GLU A 614 4.74 40.28 15.79
N SER A 615 4.17 41.31 15.17
CA SER A 615 4.72 42.68 15.19
C SER A 615 4.97 43.28 16.57
N THR A 616 4.15 42.94 17.57
CA THR A 616 4.24 43.42 18.95
C THR A 616 5.18 42.59 19.81
N ASN A 617 5.52 41.36 19.38
CA ASN A 617 6.44 40.46 20.08
C ASN A 617 7.53 39.94 19.13
N ASN A 618 8.43 40.84 18.72
CA ASN A 618 9.53 40.52 17.80
C ASN A 618 10.61 39.58 18.38
N GLN A 619 10.53 39.22 19.66
CA GLN A 619 11.47 38.30 20.31
C GLN A 619 11.02 36.84 20.25
N LYS A 620 9.73 36.58 20.01
CA LYS A 620 9.19 35.24 19.87
C LYS A 620 8.90 34.94 18.41
N ASP A 621 9.45 33.82 17.96
CA ASP A 621 9.14 33.27 16.64
C ASP A 621 8.10 32.16 16.76
N TYR A 622 7.26 32.07 15.75
CA TYR A 622 6.22 31.07 15.60
C TYR A 622 6.51 30.26 14.33
N GLU A 623 6.53 28.95 14.48
CA GLU A 623 6.88 28.03 13.42
C GLU A 623 5.65 27.25 12.98
N ILE A 624 5.53 27.02 11.68
CA ILE A 624 4.45 26.20 11.15
C ILE A 624 4.93 25.29 10.03
N GLU A 625 4.64 24.01 10.19
CA GLU A 625 4.90 22.98 9.20
C GLU A 625 3.71 22.87 8.24
N ILE A 626 3.98 23.08 6.94
CA ILE A 626 2.99 23.00 5.88
C ILE A 626 3.19 21.72 5.08
N ASP A 627 2.27 20.77 5.27
CA ASP A 627 2.13 19.61 4.39
C ASP A 627 1.13 19.88 3.25
N TYR A 628 1.05 18.97 2.27
CA TYR A 628 0.17 19.15 1.12
C TYR A 628 -1.31 19.27 1.52
N LYS A 629 -1.78 18.52 2.52
CA LYS A 629 -3.19 18.53 2.93
C LYS A 629 -3.57 19.89 3.50
N LEU A 630 -2.74 20.42 4.40
CA LEU A 630 -2.93 21.75 4.94
C LEU A 630 -2.84 22.79 3.83
N PHE A 631 -1.81 22.73 2.97
CA PHE A 631 -1.70 23.63 1.82
C PHE A 631 -2.96 23.64 0.95
N LYS A 632 -3.46 22.46 0.56
CA LYS A 632 -4.65 22.33 -0.29
C LYS A 632 -5.88 22.95 0.36
N LEU A 633 -6.03 22.79 1.68
CA LEU A 633 -7.10 23.43 2.44
C LEU A 633 -6.96 24.96 2.42
N LEU A 634 -5.79 25.50 2.75
CA LEU A 634 -5.53 26.95 2.74
C LEU A 634 -5.72 27.55 1.34
N TYR A 635 -5.27 26.83 0.30
CA TYR A 635 -5.42 27.25 -1.08
C TYR A 635 -6.89 27.28 -1.51
N ALA A 636 -7.70 26.32 -1.05
CA ALA A 636 -9.14 26.30 -1.30
C ALA A 636 -9.88 27.42 -0.55
N THR A 637 -9.53 27.71 0.71
CA THR A 637 -10.17 28.77 1.49
C THR A 637 -9.92 30.15 0.89
N LYS A 638 -8.70 30.40 0.38
CA LYS A 638 -8.39 31.63 -0.36
C LYS A 638 -9.24 31.79 -1.63
N LYS A 639 -9.75 30.70 -2.21
CA LYS A 639 -10.67 30.69 -3.36
C LYS A 639 -12.15 30.71 -2.97
N GLY A 640 -12.47 30.92 -1.68
CA GLY A 640 -13.84 31.03 -1.19
C GLY A 640 -14.42 29.74 -0.59
N TYR A 641 -13.63 28.69 -0.40
CA TYR A 641 -14.10 27.53 0.38
C TYR A 641 -14.34 27.93 1.84
N ILE A 642 -15.53 27.59 2.35
CA ILE A 642 -15.92 27.88 3.73
C ILE A 642 -15.49 26.71 4.63
N LEU A 643 -14.66 27.01 5.63
CA LEU A 643 -14.14 26.03 6.59
C LEU A 643 -15.26 25.40 7.43
N LYS A 644 -15.23 24.08 7.55
CA LYS A 644 -16.08 23.31 8.47
C LYS A 644 -15.32 22.93 9.73
N GLU A 645 -16.04 22.57 10.79
CA GLU A 645 -15.44 22.07 12.04
C GLU A 645 -14.54 20.85 11.81
N PHE A 646 -14.91 19.97 10.87
CA PHE A 646 -14.07 18.83 10.50
C PHE A 646 -12.75 19.25 9.85
N ASP A 647 -12.75 20.29 9.02
CA ASP A 647 -11.54 20.80 8.38
C ASP A 647 -10.57 21.39 9.42
N LYS A 648 -11.11 22.11 10.42
CA LYS A 648 -10.33 22.63 11.55
C LYS A 648 -9.70 21.50 12.38
N LYS A 649 -10.42 20.40 12.58
CA LYS A 649 -9.88 19.20 13.26
C LYS A 649 -8.76 18.53 12.47
N GLN A 650 -8.84 18.52 11.13
CA GLN A 650 -7.75 18.00 10.30
C GLN A 650 -6.53 18.93 10.31
N GLY A 651 -6.74 20.24 10.34
CA GLY A 651 -5.69 21.27 10.46
C GLY A 651 -5.36 21.65 11.89
N ILE A 652 -5.22 20.68 12.81
CA ILE A 652 -4.99 20.96 14.23
C ILE A 652 -3.71 21.77 14.46
N ASN A 653 -2.60 21.41 13.78
CA ASN A 653 -1.33 22.14 13.87
C ASN A 653 -1.48 23.62 13.47
N PHE A 654 -2.32 23.92 12.46
CA PHE A 654 -2.60 25.30 12.05
C PHE A 654 -3.44 26.05 13.10
N THR A 655 -4.35 25.34 13.78
CA THR A 655 -5.14 25.89 14.88
C THR A 655 -4.25 26.19 16.09
N GLU A 656 -3.36 25.26 16.46
CA GLU A 656 -2.38 25.43 17.54
C GLU A 656 -1.42 26.59 17.25
N PHE A 657 -0.92 26.71 16.02
CA PHE A 657 -0.11 27.85 15.59
C PHE A 657 -0.83 29.19 15.81
N ILE A 658 -2.11 29.29 15.44
CA ILE A 658 -2.92 30.50 15.66
C ILE A 658 -3.11 30.77 17.16
N GLU A 659 -3.45 29.74 17.94
CA GLU A 659 -3.66 29.86 19.38
C GLU A 659 -2.38 30.29 20.09
N GLU A 660 -1.21 29.81 19.65
CA GLU A 660 0.08 30.22 20.19
C GLU A 660 0.34 31.71 19.93
N ILE A 661 0.05 32.21 18.73
CA ILE A 661 0.15 33.64 18.40
C ILE A 661 -0.76 34.46 19.30
N ILE A 662 -2.03 34.05 19.45
CA ILE A 662 -3.02 34.75 20.27
C ILE A 662 -2.57 34.81 21.74
N ASN A 663 -2.16 33.68 22.31
CA ASN A 663 -1.81 33.56 23.73
C ASN A 663 -0.55 34.34 24.12
N ASN A 664 0.35 34.58 23.18
CA ASN A 664 1.62 35.29 23.41
C ASN A 664 1.59 36.75 22.96
N LYS A 665 0.40 37.27 22.66
CA LYS A 665 0.20 38.67 22.27
C LYS A 665 0.44 39.59 23.47
N GLN A 666 1.34 40.55 23.31
CA GLN A 666 1.76 41.43 24.40
C GLN A 666 0.93 42.72 24.51
N SER A 667 0.28 43.19 23.43
CA SER A 667 -0.50 44.42 23.46
C SER A 667 -1.87 44.30 22.78
N LEU A 668 -2.89 44.89 23.38
CA LEU A 668 -4.27 44.98 22.87
C LEU A 668 -4.63 46.43 22.53
N PHE A 669 -3.71 47.19 21.89
CA PHE A 669 -3.93 48.59 21.51
C PHE A 669 -5.26 48.82 20.76
N LYS A 670 -5.65 47.86 19.91
CA LYS A 670 -6.93 47.88 19.18
C LYS A 670 -7.64 46.54 19.32
N THR A 671 -8.86 46.61 19.84
CA THR A 671 -9.73 45.45 20.01
C THR A 671 -11.09 45.77 19.41
N ILE A 672 -11.62 44.85 18.61
CA ILE A 672 -12.97 44.96 18.05
C ILE A 672 -13.88 44.00 18.80
N VAL A 673 -15.03 44.50 19.20
CA VAL A 673 -16.06 43.80 19.93
C VAL A 673 -17.30 43.73 19.04
N LEU A 674 -17.71 42.53 18.66
CA LEU A 674 -18.94 42.25 17.93
C LEU A 674 -20.01 41.82 18.94
N ASP A 675 -21.08 42.60 19.05
CA ASP A 675 -22.32 42.13 19.65
C ASP A 675 -23.03 41.20 18.66
N LYS A 676 -23.19 39.93 19.01
CA LYS A 676 -23.79 38.92 18.13
C LYS A 676 -25.31 39.07 18.01
N ASP A 677 -25.96 39.67 19.00
CA ASP A 677 -27.41 39.83 19.02
C ASP A 677 -27.83 41.01 18.13
N THR A 678 -27.04 42.09 18.14
CA THR A 678 -27.32 43.31 17.36
C THR A 678 -26.53 43.40 16.06
N GLY A 679 -25.46 42.61 15.92
CA GLY A 679 -24.53 42.67 14.78
C GLY A 679 -23.62 43.90 14.78
N VAL A 680 -23.59 44.67 15.86
CA VAL A 680 -22.82 45.92 15.95
C VAL A 680 -21.36 45.64 16.27
N LEU A 681 -20.45 46.26 15.51
CA LEU A 681 -19.02 46.27 15.77
C LEU A 681 -18.62 47.54 16.53
N ILE A 682 -17.86 47.35 17.60
CA ILE A 682 -17.33 48.42 18.45
C ILE A 682 -15.81 48.27 18.47
N GLU A 683 -15.08 49.30 18.07
CA GLU A 683 -13.62 49.37 18.19
C GLU A 683 -13.25 50.08 19.49
N LEU A 684 -12.44 49.40 20.30
CA LEU A 684 -11.85 49.89 21.54
C LEU A 684 -10.38 50.16 21.26
N THR A 685 -9.99 51.43 21.33
CA THR A 685 -8.59 51.84 21.16
C THR A 685 -8.04 52.31 22.50
N ASN A 686 -6.93 51.73 22.96
CA ASN A 686 -6.24 52.16 24.17
C ASN A 686 -5.01 52.98 23.78
N ASN A 687 -5.05 54.30 24.03
CA ASN A 687 -3.95 55.21 23.73
C ASN A 687 -2.92 55.31 24.87
N GLY A 688 -2.99 54.43 25.87
CA GLY A 688 -2.11 54.39 27.04
C GLY A 688 -2.52 55.33 28.18
N ILE A 689 -3.58 56.12 27.99
CA ILE A 689 -4.12 57.08 28.96
C ILE A 689 -5.62 56.82 29.20
N GLU A 690 -6.37 56.61 28.12
CA GLU A 690 -7.81 56.35 28.13
C GLU A 690 -8.21 55.37 27.02
N TYR A 691 -9.44 54.85 27.11
CA TYR A 691 -10.04 54.01 26.08
C TYR A 691 -11.00 54.85 25.25
N GLU A 692 -10.74 54.92 23.94
CA GLU A 692 -11.65 55.48 22.96
C GLU A 692 -12.57 54.37 22.44
N ILE A 693 -13.87 54.66 22.37
CA ILE A 693 -14.90 53.72 21.91
C ILE A 693 -15.55 54.28 20.65
N GLU A 694 -15.39 53.59 19.52
CA GLU A 694 -16.00 53.97 18.25
C GLU A 694 -16.86 52.84 17.70
N ARG A 695 -17.99 53.18 17.08
CA ARG A 695 -18.83 52.21 16.35
C ARG A 695 -18.32 52.09 14.92
N VAL A 696 -18.04 50.87 14.46
CA VAL A 696 -17.41 50.56 13.16
C VAL A 696 -18.41 50.01 12.16
#